data_AF-A0A7D9J8W4-F1
#
_entry.id   AF-A0A7D9J8W4-F1
#
_cell.length_a   1.000
_cell.length_b   1.000
_cell.length_c   1.000
_cell.angle_alpha   90.00
_cell.angle_beta   90.00
_cell.angle_gamma   90.00
#
_symmetry.space_group_name_H-M   'P 1'
#
loop_
_entity.id
_entity.type
_entity.pdbx_description
1 polymer ?
#
loop_
_entity_poly.entity_id
_entity_poly.type
_entity_poly.pdbx_seq_one_letter_code
_entity_poly.pdbx_strand_id
1 'polypeptide(L)'
;MTETWLREDDNEFSIAEICPTGYHFYHVTRKNARGGGVGLLLKKYIKVKKQSQRKFSSFEYIDVTLNCRNTCTRMIVIYRPPPSKTNKLSSSIFLIILPGNILMAGDFNFYIDNIGDSATIKESFNLQQHVNGPTHKKGHTLDLIITRNEDKLVTGIRIHDPVISDHLAIHCTLQLEKPPLEQAEIYYRKLNNVNMDSFNEDIKVLDLNDDYDLSVLIDKYENTLKETLQQHAPQKRRIITPLSPWYNEEIGQEKRNRRKLERRWRASGLCIDRQLYVKQCERVNAMIKNAKTTYYSSVISSNAHNQKVLFSTVDKLLHRKPEKRYPTASSTTELVNKFADFFSNKIAIIWKELAIDSSHCNQRNQEEQYAQCVKFINFQEVTEHEIENVIDKVGKKSCELDPVPAKIFQGCQKTLLPIITKISNKSLQSGCMPEKLKEAVLKPKLKKDSLEYEEYTNFRPISNLKFLSKVIEKVAAGQLLEHLANNNLEEPFQSAYKRFHSAETTLLKVQNDILVAIDNRKCVVLLLLDMSAAFDTVDHELLLQRMFKRFGIDGQVLKWFQSYLQNRTQSVVIDDLNPLHPKNKILLYNRYVLSKLSWHLTITSISKTWISKNLDSLFTQYVRKWLEVPISGTLSNIYLTSNKFGLNIIPPSTKFLQCQVTIRNALKSSSNESIIHLWKSTTNHTNIQYDQYSSTKEVIKSFRDDQVDKLTNQLTYQGSFFTSVSRFSLTQVNTIWPACQSKLPKNIFNFTIRYINNSLPTRRNLQRWGLYSSSECSFCINPESLLHVVAGCSSYLDRFTWRHDSILNFIANNLPSEHIQTIYADLSSFSNPSTITGDDYRSDLLILTKDNCLYILELTVGYETNLRNNVNRKYSKYKDMIMEQKKNYHAVNFINLSISALGVFDKESSGFIDMLEHFNLDKAHVRYVIKKIINIAIRSTYYIFCCRNKNWVNPDLMKL
;
A
#
# COMPACT_ATOMS: atom_id res chain seq x y z
N MET A 1 -2.44 31.42 4.29
CA MET A 1 -3.07 31.39 2.96
C MET A 1 -4.44 30.76 3.13
N THR A 2 -5.43 31.40 2.53
CA THR A 2 -6.84 31.01 2.56
C THR A 2 -7.26 30.70 1.13
N GLU A 3 -8.14 29.72 0.96
CA GLU A 3 -8.61 29.21 -0.34
C GLU A 3 -7.48 28.72 -1.28
N THR A 4 -6.78 27.66 -0.88
CA THR A 4 -5.61 27.16 -1.62
C THR A 4 -5.91 26.50 -2.97
N TRP A 5 -7.18 26.22 -3.29
CA TRP A 5 -7.63 25.48 -4.48
C TRP A 5 -7.04 24.07 -4.69
N LEU A 6 -6.38 23.52 -3.66
CA LEU A 6 -5.82 22.17 -3.68
C LEU A 6 -6.90 21.11 -3.46
N ARG A 7 -6.68 19.92 -4.01
CA ARG A 7 -7.55 18.74 -3.92
C ARG A 7 -6.93 17.64 -3.07
N GLU A 8 -7.74 16.68 -2.62
CA GLU A 8 -7.24 15.52 -1.85
C GLU A 8 -6.33 14.60 -2.67
N ASP A 9 -6.48 14.60 -4.00
CA ASP A 9 -5.71 13.78 -4.95
C ASP A 9 -4.46 14.48 -5.50
N ASP A 10 -4.20 15.73 -5.11
CA ASP A 10 -2.96 16.41 -5.49
C ASP A 10 -1.76 15.69 -4.86
N ASN A 11 -0.84 15.22 -5.72
CA ASN A 11 0.30 14.44 -5.29
C ASN A 11 1.38 15.29 -4.59
N GLU A 12 2.29 14.62 -3.86
CA GLU A 12 3.41 15.30 -3.16
C GLU A 12 4.29 16.14 -4.11
N PHE A 13 4.34 15.83 -5.41
CA PHE A 13 5.12 16.57 -6.40
C PHE A 13 4.51 17.94 -6.70
N SER A 14 3.20 18.00 -6.95
CA SER A 14 2.46 19.25 -7.17
C SER A 14 2.60 20.18 -5.96
N ILE A 15 2.55 19.61 -4.75
CA ILE A 15 2.73 20.33 -3.49
C ILE A 15 4.17 20.84 -3.33
N ALA A 16 5.16 20.03 -3.71
CA ALA A 16 6.57 20.42 -3.66
C ALA A 16 6.91 21.53 -4.67
N GLU A 17 6.30 21.51 -5.86
CA GLU A 17 6.51 22.51 -6.91
C GLU A 17 6.05 23.91 -6.49
N ILE A 18 4.91 24.00 -5.80
CA ILE A 18 4.38 25.28 -5.29
C ILE A 18 5.03 25.74 -3.99
N CYS A 19 5.80 24.87 -3.31
CA CYS A 19 6.47 25.19 -2.05
C CYS A 19 7.80 25.92 -2.30
N PRO A 20 7.96 27.17 -1.83
CA PRO A 20 9.22 27.90 -2.01
C PRO A 20 10.40 27.21 -1.32
N THR A 21 11.58 27.28 -1.92
CA THR A 21 12.79 26.67 -1.36
C THR A 21 13.07 27.19 0.06
N GLY A 22 13.34 26.26 0.98
CA GLY A 22 13.58 26.57 2.40
C GLY A 22 12.30 26.80 3.22
N TYR A 23 11.14 26.45 2.68
CA TYR A 23 9.87 26.40 3.40
C TYR A 23 9.32 24.96 3.47
N HIS A 24 8.47 24.71 4.47
CA HIS A 24 7.52 23.61 4.52
C HIS A 24 6.12 24.19 4.31
N PHE A 25 5.30 23.48 3.53
CA PHE A 25 3.93 23.84 3.28
C PHE A 25 2.99 22.87 3.99
N TYR A 26 2.28 23.37 5.00
CA TYR A 26 1.25 22.62 5.72
C TYR A 26 -0.11 23.05 5.17
N HIS A 27 -0.94 22.09 4.73
CA HIS A 27 -2.24 22.41 4.16
C HIS A 27 -3.35 21.48 4.65
N VAL A 28 -4.59 21.94 4.49
CA VAL A 28 -5.83 21.19 4.69
C VAL A 28 -6.72 21.51 3.51
N THR A 29 -7.15 20.49 2.77
CA THR A 29 -7.97 20.66 1.57
C THR A 29 -9.46 20.60 1.88
N ARG A 30 -10.26 21.24 1.03
CA ARG A 30 -11.74 21.15 1.07
C ARG A 30 -12.18 19.80 0.51
N LYS A 31 -12.93 19.03 1.30
CA LYS A 31 -13.50 17.75 0.85
C LYS A 31 -14.73 18.00 -0.04
N ASN A 32 -14.90 17.17 -1.07
CA ASN A 32 -16.07 17.17 -1.98
C ASN A 32 -16.32 18.47 -2.77
N ALA A 33 -15.28 19.27 -3.03
CA ALA A 33 -15.35 20.46 -3.87
C ALA A 33 -14.36 20.38 -5.03
N ARG A 34 -14.44 21.32 -6.00
CA ARG A 34 -13.50 21.43 -7.14
C ARG A 34 -12.05 21.80 -6.71
N GLY A 35 -11.85 22.12 -5.44
CA GLY A 35 -10.61 22.55 -4.79
C GLY A 35 -10.95 23.42 -3.57
N GLY A 36 -9.94 23.81 -2.80
CA GLY A 36 -10.06 24.80 -1.72
C GLY A 36 -9.32 24.39 -0.46
N GLY A 37 -9.43 25.18 0.60
CA GLY A 37 -8.82 24.87 1.88
C GLY A 37 -7.87 25.95 2.39
N VAL A 38 -7.12 25.62 3.44
CA VAL A 38 -6.17 26.52 4.10
C VAL A 38 -4.74 26.00 3.97
N GLY A 39 -3.81 26.93 3.85
CA GLY A 39 -2.39 26.65 3.69
C GLY A 39 -1.51 27.54 4.55
N LEU A 40 -0.44 26.97 5.07
CA LEU A 40 0.52 27.61 5.94
C LEU A 40 1.95 27.32 5.45
N LEU A 41 2.63 28.37 4.98
CA LEU A 41 4.02 28.31 4.56
C LEU A 41 4.92 28.77 5.70
N LEU A 42 5.76 27.87 6.21
CA LEU A 42 6.71 28.14 7.30
C LEU A 42 8.12 27.84 6.87
N LYS A 43 9.09 28.58 7.39
CA LYS A 43 10.50 28.27 7.15
C LYS A 43 10.86 26.92 7.76
N LYS A 44 11.69 26.11 7.07
CA LYS A 44 12.04 24.75 7.52
C LYS A 44 12.62 24.70 8.95
N TYR A 45 13.33 25.75 9.36
CA TYR A 45 13.94 25.86 10.69
C TYR A 45 12.95 26.18 11.84
N ILE A 46 11.68 26.48 11.55
CA ILE A 46 10.65 26.66 12.58
C ILE A 46 10.12 25.27 12.92
N LYS A 47 10.27 24.85 14.18
CA LYS A 47 9.72 23.57 14.64
C LYS A 47 8.20 23.70 14.79
N VAL A 48 7.46 22.80 14.16
CA VAL A 48 6.00 22.83 14.11
C VAL A 48 5.42 21.52 14.60
N LYS A 49 4.46 21.58 15.52
CA LYS A 49 3.63 20.43 15.90
C LYS A 49 2.20 20.65 15.41
N LYS A 50 1.74 19.81 14.48
CA LYS A 50 0.34 19.83 14.00
C LYS A 50 -0.57 19.26 15.09
N GLN A 51 -1.65 19.97 15.40
CA GLN A 51 -2.64 19.52 16.38
C GLN A 51 -3.71 18.63 15.74
N SER A 52 -4.42 17.85 16.55
CA SER A 52 -5.54 17.04 16.06
C SER A 52 -6.67 17.95 15.55
N GLN A 53 -7.04 17.78 14.29
CA GLN A 53 -8.04 18.61 13.63
C GLN A 53 -9.44 18.04 13.92
N ARG A 54 -10.31 18.89 14.49
CA ARG A 54 -11.75 18.66 14.54
C ARG A 54 -12.35 19.08 13.18
N LYS A 55 -13.51 18.56 12.83
CA LYS A 55 -14.22 18.99 11.62
C LYS A 55 -15.31 19.98 12.00
N PHE A 56 -15.30 21.14 11.34
CA PHE A 56 -16.38 22.12 11.42
C PHE A 56 -17.04 22.23 10.05
N SER A 57 -18.35 22.35 10.02
CA SER A 57 -19.10 22.60 8.78
C SER A 57 -19.02 24.07 8.35
N SER A 58 -18.69 24.97 9.28
CA SER A 58 -18.75 26.42 9.09
C SER A 58 -17.46 27.04 8.57
N PHE A 59 -16.30 26.40 8.74
CA PHE A 59 -15.02 26.93 8.28
C PHE A 59 -13.98 25.83 8.16
N GLU A 60 -12.94 26.13 7.41
CA GLU A 60 -11.73 25.33 7.24
C GLU A 60 -10.63 25.95 8.11
N TYR A 61 -9.83 25.11 8.76
CA TYR A 61 -8.73 25.62 9.55
C TYR A 61 -7.56 24.66 9.64
N ILE A 62 -6.40 25.24 9.94
CA ILE A 62 -5.20 24.52 10.31
C ILE A 62 -4.73 25.04 11.66
N ASP A 63 -4.43 24.10 12.56
CA ASP A 63 -4.02 24.38 13.94
C ASP A 63 -2.66 23.75 14.17
N VAL A 64 -1.69 24.61 14.43
CA VAL A 64 -0.31 24.23 14.65
C VAL A 64 0.25 24.94 15.85
N THR A 65 1.22 24.30 16.50
CA THR A 65 2.03 24.91 17.54
C THR A 65 3.40 25.21 16.99
N LEU A 66 3.77 26.50 17.00
CA LEU A 66 5.08 27.00 16.64
C LEU A 66 5.98 26.97 17.87
N ASN A 67 7.06 26.20 17.79
CA ASN A 67 8.07 26.13 18.85
C ASN A 67 9.28 26.98 18.44
N CYS A 68 9.40 28.15 19.05
CA CYS A 68 10.47 29.11 18.81
C CYS A 68 11.32 29.25 20.09
N ARG A 69 12.42 28.49 20.17
CA ARG A 69 13.31 28.40 21.34
C ARG A 69 12.53 28.15 22.64
N ASN A 70 12.31 29.20 23.44
CA ASN A 70 11.63 29.14 24.76
C ASN A 70 10.15 29.53 24.69
N THR A 71 9.64 29.90 23.52
CA THR A 71 8.25 30.32 23.32
C THR A 71 7.48 29.30 22.49
N CYS A 72 6.28 28.98 22.98
CA CYS A 72 5.35 28.07 22.33
C CYS A 72 4.10 28.88 21.99
N THR A 73 3.83 29.06 20.70
CA THR A 73 2.69 29.86 20.22
C THR A 73 1.81 29.01 19.36
N ARG A 74 0.51 28.95 19.71
CA ARG A 74 -0.47 28.23 18.93
C ARG A 74 -0.99 29.14 17.82
N MET A 75 -0.77 28.74 16.58
CA MET A 75 -1.20 29.45 15.39
C MET A 75 -2.37 28.71 14.73
N ILE A 76 -3.45 29.43 14.48
CA ILE A 76 -4.65 28.91 13.86
C ILE A 76 -4.94 29.75 12.62
N VAL A 77 -4.89 29.11 11.45
CA VAL A 77 -5.27 29.78 10.21
C VAL A 77 -6.66 29.32 9.80
N ILE A 78 -7.57 30.27 9.61
CA ILE A 78 -8.99 30.02 9.36
C ILE A 78 -9.38 30.56 7.99
N TYR A 79 -10.19 29.80 7.26
CA TYR A 79 -10.96 30.27 6.13
C TYR A 79 -12.43 29.92 6.35
N ARG A 80 -13.28 30.93 6.43
CA ARG A 80 -14.73 30.75 6.51
C ARG A 80 -15.36 31.14 5.18
N PRO A 81 -16.09 30.25 4.49
CA PRO A 81 -16.82 30.62 3.29
C PRO A 81 -17.89 31.70 3.57
N PRO A 82 -18.16 32.62 2.62
CA PRO A 82 -19.18 33.65 2.80
C PRO A 82 -20.57 33.03 3.01
N PRO A 83 -21.44 33.60 3.89
CA PRO A 83 -22.80 33.12 4.09
C PRO A 83 -23.57 33.07 2.76
N SER A 84 -24.23 31.95 2.48
CA SER A 84 -25.11 31.81 1.31
C SER A 84 -26.32 30.97 1.66
N LYS A 85 -27.41 31.14 0.88
CA LYS A 85 -28.59 30.27 0.98
C LYS A 85 -28.22 28.78 0.84
N THR A 86 -27.16 28.50 0.09
CA THR A 86 -26.64 27.17 -0.22
C THR A 86 -25.87 26.54 0.94
N ASN A 87 -25.08 27.31 1.70
CA ASN A 87 -24.28 26.78 2.81
C ASN A 87 -24.93 26.93 4.19
N LYS A 88 -26.04 27.67 4.31
CA LYS A 88 -26.82 27.87 5.54
C LYS A 88 -26.00 28.41 6.73
N LEU A 89 -24.88 29.09 6.48
CA LEU A 89 -24.04 29.65 7.53
C LEU A 89 -24.65 30.94 8.07
N SER A 90 -24.78 31.06 9.40
CA SER A 90 -25.21 32.28 10.10
C SER A 90 -24.06 33.29 10.25
N SER A 91 -24.38 34.57 10.45
CA SER A 91 -23.41 35.63 10.78
C SER A 91 -22.81 35.51 12.20
N SER A 92 -23.29 34.58 13.03
CA SER A 92 -22.79 34.40 14.39
C SER A 92 -21.33 33.94 14.43
N ILE A 93 -20.53 34.61 15.25
CA ILE A 93 -19.11 34.34 15.49
C ILE A 93 -18.93 33.00 16.20
N PHE A 94 -17.97 32.19 15.71
CA PHE A 94 -17.56 30.94 16.34
C PHE A 94 -16.23 31.15 17.08
N LEU A 95 -16.17 30.77 18.36
CA LEU A 95 -14.97 30.93 19.18
C LEU A 95 -14.51 29.61 19.78
N ILE A 96 -13.22 29.32 19.59
CA ILE A 96 -12.53 28.15 20.15
C ILE A 96 -11.73 28.64 21.36
N ILE A 97 -12.14 28.23 22.57
CA ILE A 97 -11.34 28.46 23.78
C ILE A 97 -10.19 27.45 23.80
N LEU A 98 -8.95 27.92 23.72
CA LEU A 98 -7.74 27.09 23.80
C LEU A 98 -6.75 27.66 24.82
N PRO A 99 -5.99 26.82 25.53
CA PRO A 99 -4.96 27.29 26.45
C PRO A 99 -3.69 27.78 25.71
N GLY A 100 -2.95 28.71 26.33
CA GLY A 100 -1.66 29.23 25.87
C GLY A 100 -1.73 30.49 24.99
N ASN A 101 -0.57 30.97 24.54
CA ASN A 101 -0.44 32.14 23.66
C ASN A 101 -1.00 31.82 22.27
N ILE A 102 -2.00 32.57 21.82
CA ILE A 102 -2.77 32.25 20.60
C ILE A 102 -2.64 33.36 19.56
N LEU A 103 -2.42 32.93 18.32
CA LEU A 103 -2.53 33.75 17.12
C LEU A 103 -3.53 33.12 16.16
N MET A 104 -4.71 33.73 16.00
CA MET A 104 -5.65 33.37 14.95
C MET A 104 -5.54 34.34 13.79
N ALA A 105 -5.48 33.82 12.56
CA ALA A 105 -5.37 34.65 11.36
C ALA A 105 -6.13 34.04 10.18
N GLY A 106 -6.62 34.88 9.27
CA GLY A 106 -7.18 34.42 8.00
C GLY A 106 -8.42 35.18 7.61
N ASP A 107 -9.18 34.62 6.67
CA ASP A 107 -10.35 35.24 6.06
C ASP A 107 -11.60 34.66 6.73
N PHE A 108 -12.29 35.51 7.49
CA PHE A 108 -13.46 35.13 8.25
C PHE A 108 -14.77 35.41 7.49
N ASN A 109 -14.70 36.15 6.38
CA ASN A 109 -15.88 36.60 5.60
C ASN A 109 -17.01 37.17 6.48
N PHE A 110 -16.66 38.00 7.47
CA PHE A 110 -17.59 38.82 8.26
C PHE A 110 -17.26 40.30 8.08
N TYR A 111 -18.27 41.15 8.02
CA TYR A 111 -18.09 42.59 7.97
C TYR A 111 -17.91 43.13 9.39
N ILE A 112 -16.70 42.99 9.95
CA ILE A 112 -16.42 43.42 11.32
C ILE A 112 -16.56 44.95 11.50
N ASP A 113 -16.57 45.69 10.40
CA ASP A 113 -16.78 47.14 10.37
C ASP A 113 -18.27 47.53 10.63
N ASN A 114 -19.20 46.57 10.62
CA ASN A 114 -20.60 46.78 11.01
C ASN A 114 -20.76 46.67 12.54
N ILE A 115 -21.41 47.68 13.15
CA ILE A 115 -21.51 47.91 14.60
C ILE A 115 -22.04 46.69 15.39
N GLY A 116 -22.91 45.86 14.79
CA GLY A 116 -23.50 44.67 15.44
C GLY A 116 -22.56 43.46 15.60
N ASP A 117 -21.61 43.25 14.67
CA ASP A 117 -20.72 42.09 14.67
C ASP A 117 -19.40 42.36 15.43
N SER A 118 -18.99 43.63 15.55
CA SER A 118 -17.79 44.01 16.33
C SER A 118 -17.96 43.86 17.84
N ALA A 119 -19.18 43.98 18.38
CA ALA A 119 -19.42 43.98 19.83
C ALA A 119 -19.18 42.59 20.46
N THR A 120 -19.52 41.51 19.73
CA THR A 120 -19.48 40.14 20.24
C THR A 120 -18.07 39.54 20.37
N ILE A 121 -17.07 40.03 19.61
CA ILE A 121 -15.67 39.56 19.72
C ILE A 121 -14.97 40.19 20.92
N LYS A 122 -15.21 41.48 21.19
CA LYS A 122 -14.51 42.26 22.22
C LYS A 122 -14.97 41.93 23.64
N GLU A 123 -16.26 41.66 23.83
CA GLU A 123 -16.85 41.56 25.18
C GLU A 123 -16.92 40.14 25.76
N SER A 124 -16.85 39.08 24.94
CA SER A 124 -17.21 37.74 25.41
C SER A 124 -16.03 36.80 25.75
N PHE A 125 -14.78 37.07 25.31
CA PHE A 125 -13.69 36.05 25.41
C PHE A 125 -12.25 36.56 25.64
N ASN A 126 -12.04 37.79 26.10
CA ASN A 126 -10.70 38.38 26.33
C ASN A 126 -9.80 38.37 25.07
N LEU A 127 -10.39 38.55 23.88
CA LEU A 127 -9.69 38.55 22.60
C LEU A 127 -9.59 39.97 22.03
N GLN A 128 -8.45 40.26 21.41
CA GLN A 128 -8.19 41.50 20.69
C GLN A 128 -8.03 41.21 19.20
N GLN A 129 -8.82 41.88 18.36
CA GLN A 129 -8.55 41.98 16.93
C GLN A 129 -7.60 43.17 16.69
N HIS A 130 -6.61 43.00 15.80
CA HIS A 130 -5.55 43.98 15.57
C HIS A 130 -5.60 44.71 14.22
N VAL A 131 -6.42 44.25 13.26
CA VAL A 131 -6.42 44.78 11.87
C VAL A 131 -7.29 46.02 11.79
N ASN A 132 -6.65 47.17 11.57
CA ASN A 132 -7.33 48.47 11.49
C ASN A 132 -7.29 48.99 10.05
N GLY A 133 -8.35 48.72 9.28
CA GLY A 133 -8.53 49.19 7.90
C GLY A 133 -9.04 48.09 6.96
N PRO A 134 -9.51 48.48 5.76
CA PRO A 134 -10.09 47.54 4.80
C PRO A 134 -9.05 46.51 4.36
N THR A 135 -9.45 45.25 4.23
CA THR A 135 -8.59 44.15 3.73
C THR A 135 -9.04 43.64 2.37
N HIS A 136 -10.11 44.20 1.82
CA HIS A 136 -10.62 43.87 0.51
C HIS A 136 -10.79 45.15 -0.33
N LYS A 137 -10.58 45.06 -1.66
CA LYS A 137 -10.67 46.20 -2.59
C LYS A 137 -12.00 46.96 -2.58
N LYS A 138 -13.08 46.34 -2.07
CA LYS A 138 -14.40 46.95 -1.89
C LYS A 138 -14.55 47.76 -0.59
N GLY A 139 -13.49 47.88 0.22
CA GLY A 139 -13.49 48.70 1.44
C GLY A 139 -13.92 47.98 2.72
N HIS A 140 -14.00 46.64 2.72
CA HIS A 140 -14.38 45.84 3.90
C HIS A 140 -13.17 45.16 4.55
N THR A 141 -13.23 44.97 5.87
CA THR A 141 -12.26 44.22 6.67
C THR A 141 -12.75 42.77 6.87
N LEU A 142 -12.30 41.86 6.01
CA LEU A 142 -12.68 40.44 6.03
C LEU A 142 -11.61 39.54 6.66
N ASP A 143 -10.36 39.97 6.55
CA ASP A 143 -9.19 39.23 7.00
C ASP A 143 -8.76 39.73 8.38
N LEU A 144 -8.74 38.85 9.38
CA LEU A 144 -8.52 39.23 10.76
C LEU A 144 -7.23 38.64 11.31
N ILE A 145 -6.65 39.35 12.27
CA ILE A 145 -5.58 38.87 13.15
C ILE A 145 -6.05 39.08 14.58
N ILE A 146 -6.15 38.00 15.34
CA ILE A 146 -6.74 37.97 16.67
C ILE A 146 -5.76 37.30 17.65
N THR A 147 -5.54 37.92 18.80
CA THR A 147 -4.79 37.35 19.94
C THR A 147 -5.60 37.51 21.23
N ARG A 148 -5.11 37.01 22.37
CA ARG A 148 -5.65 37.39 23.67
C ARG A 148 -5.25 38.82 24.01
N ASN A 149 -6.08 39.54 24.77
CA ASN A 149 -5.75 40.90 25.25
C ASN A 149 -4.48 40.91 26.11
N GLU A 150 -4.21 39.82 26.84
CA GLU A 150 -3.03 39.65 27.69
C GLU A 150 -1.75 39.27 26.89
N ASP A 151 -1.91 38.74 25.68
CA ASP A 151 -0.80 38.32 24.82
C ASP A 151 -0.20 39.52 24.10
N LYS A 152 0.96 40.02 24.55
CA LYS A 152 1.76 41.05 23.84
C LYS A 152 2.50 40.49 22.61
N LEU A 153 1.86 39.60 21.85
CA LEU A 153 2.48 38.88 20.74
C LEU A 153 2.58 39.73 19.47
N VAL A 154 1.59 40.58 19.19
CA VAL A 154 1.52 41.41 17.97
C VAL A 154 2.01 42.82 18.29
N THR A 155 3.05 43.28 17.60
CA THR A 155 3.67 44.60 17.86
C THR A 155 3.45 45.61 16.74
N GLY A 156 2.90 45.18 15.60
CA GLY A 156 2.54 46.08 14.51
C GLY A 156 1.85 45.38 13.35
N ILE A 157 0.87 46.06 12.78
CA ILE A 157 0.10 45.62 11.62
C ILE A 157 0.21 46.63 10.49
N ARG A 158 0.34 46.13 9.26
CA ARG A 158 0.32 46.92 8.04
C ARG A 158 -0.50 46.20 6.97
N ILE A 159 -1.37 46.94 6.29
CA ILE A 159 -2.18 46.42 5.17
C ILE A 159 -1.58 46.96 3.87
N HIS A 160 -1.40 46.09 2.88
CA HIS A 160 -0.75 46.41 1.61
C HIS A 160 -1.50 45.81 0.43
N ASP A 161 -1.69 46.56 -0.67
CA ASP A 161 -2.19 45.99 -1.94
C ASP A 161 -1.11 45.09 -2.56
N PRO A 162 -1.33 43.76 -2.70
CA PRO A 162 -0.37 42.87 -3.34
C PRO A 162 -0.37 43.02 -4.88
N VAL A 163 -1.31 43.80 -5.44
CA VAL A 163 -1.51 44.08 -6.88
C VAL A 163 -2.05 42.88 -7.68
N ILE A 164 -2.04 41.68 -7.10
CA ILE A 164 -2.39 40.42 -7.75
C ILE A 164 -3.66 39.76 -7.21
N SER A 165 -4.32 40.37 -6.21
CA SER A 165 -5.52 39.85 -5.56
C SER A 165 -6.48 41.00 -5.22
N ASP A 166 -7.76 40.67 -5.08
CA ASP A 166 -8.79 41.54 -4.54
C ASP A 166 -8.75 41.67 -3.02
N HIS A 167 -8.05 40.76 -2.33
CA HIS A 167 -7.64 40.92 -0.94
C HIS A 167 -6.31 41.66 -0.84
N LEU A 168 -6.20 42.49 0.18
CA LEU A 168 -4.99 43.18 0.58
C LEU A 168 -4.17 42.28 1.50
N ALA A 169 -2.85 42.27 1.34
CA ALA A 169 -1.93 41.52 2.15
C ALA A 169 -1.77 42.17 3.54
N ILE A 170 -2.11 41.43 4.59
CA ILE A 170 -1.86 41.85 5.98
C ILE A 170 -0.47 41.37 6.40
N HIS A 171 0.37 42.32 6.80
CA HIS A 171 1.67 42.08 7.38
C HIS A 171 1.62 42.33 8.88
N CYS A 172 1.90 41.29 9.66
CA CYS A 172 1.93 41.34 11.11
C CYS A 172 3.35 41.10 11.63
N THR A 173 3.79 41.93 12.55
CA THR A 173 5.05 41.75 13.28
C THR A 173 4.78 41.01 14.58
N LEU A 174 5.41 39.86 14.76
CA LEU A 174 5.25 39.01 15.95
C LEU A 174 6.49 39.12 16.84
N GLN A 175 6.29 39.27 18.15
CA GLN A 175 7.34 39.20 19.16
C GLN A 175 7.71 37.73 19.44
N LEU A 176 8.37 37.10 18.46
CA LEU A 176 8.88 35.74 18.56
C LEU A 176 10.40 35.73 18.40
N GLU A 177 11.09 34.92 19.21
CA GLU A 177 12.51 34.70 19.00
C GLU A 177 12.75 33.95 17.69
N LYS A 178 13.47 34.58 16.76
CA LYS A 178 13.85 33.94 15.51
C LYS A 178 14.83 32.78 15.81
N PRO A 179 14.52 31.53 15.39
CA PRO A 179 15.48 30.45 15.50
C PRO A 179 16.76 30.77 14.70
N PRO A 180 17.94 30.31 15.15
CA PRO A 180 19.15 30.43 14.33
C PRO A 180 18.93 29.72 13.00
N LEU A 181 19.54 30.24 11.93
CA LEU A 181 19.51 29.55 10.63
C LEU A 181 20.17 28.18 10.79
N GLU A 182 19.57 27.15 10.20
CA GLU A 182 20.23 25.84 10.07
C GLU A 182 21.49 26.03 9.22
N GLN A 183 22.62 26.06 9.92
CA GLN A 183 23.95 26.05 9.36
C GLN A 183 24.39 24.59 9.33
N ALA A 184 24.56 24.03 8.14
CA ALA A 184 25.18 22.72 8.02
C ALA A 184 26.69 22.92 8.12
N GLU A 185 27.28 22.38 9.18
CA GLU A 185 28.72 22.23 9.28
C GLU A 185 29.12 21.04 8.41
N ILE A 186 29.96 21.30 7.41
CA ILE A 186 30.54 20.24 6.58
C ILE A 186 32.05 20.19 6.76
N TYR A 187 32.56 18.98 6.83
CA TYR A 187 33.97 18.68 6.73
C TYR A 187 34.25 18.23 5.29
N TYR A 188 35.22 18.85 4.64
CA TYR A 188 35.55 18.53 3.25
C TYR A 188 37.05 18.62 3.01
N ARG A 189 37.53 17.85 2.02
CA ARG A 189 38.90 17.93 1.49
C ARG A 189 38.83 18.52 0.09
N LYS A 190 39.78 19.39 -0.28
CA LYS A 190 39.90 19.92 -1.65
C LYS A 190 40.56 18.90 -2.58
N LEU A 191 39.91 17.76 -2.79
CA LEU A 191 40.48 16.63 -3.56
C LEU A 191 40.81 16.99 -5.01
N ASN A 192 40.13 17.98 -5.60
CA ASN A 192 40.41 18.45 -6.96
C ASN A 192 41.71 19.25 -7.09
N ASN A 193 42.28 19.70 -5.96
CA ASN A 193 43.48 20.54 -5.93
C ASN A 193 44.73 19.73 -5.55
N VAL A 194 44.61 18.41 -5.38
CA VAL A 194 45.74 17.54 -5.10
C VAL A 194 46.62 17.46 -6.34
N ASN A 195 47.88 17.83 -6.22
CA ASN A 195 48.88 17.60 -7.26
C ASN A 195 49.25 16.11 -7.25
N MET A 196 48.79 15.36 -8.25
CA MET A 196 49.03 13.92 -8.28
C MET A 196 50.50 13.54 -8.50
N ASP A 197 51.31 14.39 -9.13
CA ASP A 197 52.73 14.08 -9.34
C ASP A 197 53.48 14.10 -8.00
N SER A 198 53.31 15.17 -7.22
CA SER A 198 53.89 15.27 -5.87
C SER A 198 53.32 14.22 -4.92
N PHE A 199 52.01 13.93 -5.01
CA PHE A 199 51.37 12.87 -4.23
C PHE A 199 51.96 11.49 -4.54
N ASN A 200 52.27 11.22 -5.82
CA ASN A 200 52.90 9.97 -6.23
C ASN A 200 54.34 9.86 -5.75
N GLU A 201 55.13 10.95 -5.77
CA GLU A 201 56.49 10.93 -5.21
C GLU A 201 56.50 10.62 -3.71
N ASP A 202 55.61 11.24 -2.93
CA ASP A 202 55.51 10.99 -1.49
C ASP A 202 55.02 9.56 -1.16
N ILE A 203 54.28 8.92 -2.08
CA ILE A 203 53.89 7.50 -1.97
C ILE A 203 55.07 6.57 -2.26
N LYS A 204 56.05 6.94 -3.09
CA LYS A 204 57.19 6.06 -3.39
C LYS A 204 58.07 5.78 -2.18
N VAL A 205 57.91 6.54 -1.09
CA VAL A 205 58.54 6.29 0.22
C VAL A 205 58.04 4.97 0.85
N LEU A 206 56.96 4.40 0.33
CA LEU A 206 56.38 3.15 0.81
C LEU A 206 57.31 1.96 0.51
N ASP A 207 58.11 1.60 1.51
CA ASP A 207 59.10 0.53 1.45
C ASP A 207 58.44 -0.85 1.30
N LEU A 208 58.85 -1.55 0.24
CA LEU A 208 58.40 -2.86 -0.19
C LEU A 208 59.37 -3.99 0.20
N ASN A 209 59.93 -3.99 1.40
CA ASN A 209 60.78 -5.11 1.82
C ASN A 209 60.02 -6.46 1.80
N ASP A 210 60.63 -7.52 1.26
CA ASP A 210 60.05 -8.87 1.12
C ASP A 210 59.89 -9.60 2.45
N ASP A 211 60.69 -9.25 3.45
CA ASP A 211 60.66 -9.85 4.79
C ASP A 211 59.46 -9.42 5.64
N TYR A 212 58.69 -8.42 5.21
CA TYR A 212 57.54 -7.97 5.99
C TYR A 212 56.39 -8.97 5.97
N ASP A 213 55.82 -9.19 7.16
CA ASP A 213 54.56 -9.88 7.35
C ASP A 213 53.40 -9.12 6.68
N LEU A 214 52.36 -9.86 6.32
CA LEU A 214 51.18 -9.33 5.64
C LEU A 214 50.46 -8.22 6.44
N SER A 215 50.44 -8.32 7.77
CA SER A 215 49.86 -7.29 8.65
C SER A 215 50.66 -5.99 8.59
N VAL A 216 51.99 -6.07 8.65
CA VAL A 216 52.90 -4.92 8.60
C VAL A 216 52.80 -4.21 7.26
N LEU A 217 52.72 -4.96 6.15
CA LEU A 217 52.56 -4.38 4.82
C LEU A 217 51.25 -3.59 4.68
N ILE A 218 50.15 -4.09 5.25
CA ILE A 218 48.85 -3.42 5.22
C ILE A 218 48.88 -2.16 6.09
N ASP A 219 49.58 -2.20 7.21
CA ASP A 219 49.72 -1.05 8.11
C ASP A 219 50.52 0.06 7.45
N LYS A 220 51.62 -0.27 6.80
CA LYS A 220 52.36 0.68 5.96
C LYS A 220 51.47 1.23 4.84
N TYR A 221 50.78 0.36 4.10
CA TYR A 221 49.85 0.77 3.04
C TYR A 221 48.80 1.76 3.52
N GLU A 222 48.11 1.47 4.64
CA GLU A 222 47.05 2.33 5.14
C GLU A 222 47.58 3.63 5.76
N ASN A 223 48.64 3.56 6.57
CA ASN A 223 49.16 4.73 7.29
C ASN A 223 49.82 5.72 6.34
N THR A 224 50.69 5.24 5.44
CA THR A 224 51.33 6.12 4.45
C THR A 224 50.29 6.83 3.62
N LEU A 225 49.29 6.11 3.06
CA LEU A 225 48.25 6.74 2.26
C LEU A 225 47.39 7.75 3.04
N LYS A 226 47.06 7.47 4.31
CA LYS A 226 46.31 8.41 5.17
C LYS A 226 47.12 9.65 5.48
N GLU A 227 48.41 9.50 5.79
CA GLU A 227 49.33 10.60 6.11
C GLU A 227 49.59 11.47 4.88
N THR A 228 49.89 10.88 3.73
CA THR A 228 50.07 11.61 2.46
C THR A 228 48.78 12.34 2.07
N LEU A 229 47.60 11.72 2.22
CA LEU A 229 46.33 12.42 1.99
C LEU A 229 46.11 13.58 2.95
N GLN A 230 46.51 13.44 4.21
CA GLN A 230 46.42 14.50 5.20
C GLN A 230 47.33 15.69 4.86
N GLN A 231 48.54 15.43 4.36
CA GLN A 231 49.48 16.46 3.93
C GLN A 231 48.96 17.21 2.68
N HIS A 232 48.53 16.47 1.66
CA HIS A 232 48.14 17.06 0.36
C HIS A 232 46.73 17.63 0.33
N ALA A 233 45.82 17.10 1.16
CA ALA A 233 44.42 17.50 1.18
C ALA A 233 43.85 17.50 2.60
N PRO A 234 44.32 18.37 3.51
CA PRO A 234 43.85 18.40 4.88
C PRO A 234 42.34 18.65 4.96
N GLN A 235 41.70 18.02 5.94
CA GLN A 235 40.28 18.21 6.20
C GLN A 235 40.01 19.64 6.66
N LYS A 236 39.11 20.34 5.96
CA LYS A 236 38.72 21.72 6.25
C LYS A 236 37.27 21.77 6.71
N ARG A 237 37.00 22.66 7.65
CA ARG A 237 35.66 22.99 8.13
C ARG A 237 35.07 24.13 7.30
N ARG A 238 33.81 24.01 6.88
CA ARG A 238 33.05 25.12 6.29
C ARG A 238 31.60 25.07 6.73
N ILE A 239 31.06 26.23 7.06
CA ILE A 239 29.61 26.43 7.24
C ILE A 239 29.03 26.78 5.87
N ILE A 240 28.06 25.99 5.41
CA ILE A 240 27.38 26.25 4.13
C ILE A 240 25.97 26.76 4.37
N THR A 241 25.57 27.75 3.57
CA THR A 241 24.18 28.17 3.39
C THR A 241 23.80 27.81 1.96
N PRO A 242 22.67 27.10 1.71
CA PRO A 242 22.34 26.65 0.37
C PRO A 242 22.07 27.84 -0.56
N LEU A 243 22.99 28.09 -1.49
CA LEU A 243 22.85 29.06 -2.57
C LEU A 243 22.32 28.36 -3.82
N SER A 244 21.42 29.04 -4.55
CA SER A 244 20.90 28.52 -5.83
C SER A 244 21.97 28.68 -6.93
N PRO A 245 22.36 27.62 -7.66
CA PRO A 245 23.46 27.67 -8.62
C PRO A 245 23.28 28.66 -9.78
N TRP A 246 22.02 28.96 -10.14
CA TRP A 246 21.65 29.88 -11.22
C TRP A 246 21.53 31.35 -10.77
N TYR A 247 21.72 31.65 -9.49
CA TYR A 247 21.59 33.01 -8.96
C TYR A 247 22.87 33.82 -9.22
N ASN A 248 22.74 35.00 -9.84
CA ASN A 248 23.85 35.91 -10.12
C ASN A 248 23.61 37.32 -9.51
N GLU A 249 24.66 38.14 -9.50
CA GLU A 249 24.63 39.47 -8.86
C GLU A 249 23.68 40.45 -9.59
N GLU A 250 23.50 40.29 -10.90
CA GLU A 250 22.59 41.09 -11.72
C GLU A 250 21.12 40.93 -11.28
N ILE A 251 20.67 39.68 -11.07
CA ILE A 251 19.36 39.39 -10.46
C ILE A 251 19.28 40.01 -9.07
N GLY A 252 20.37 39.99 -8.30
CA GLY A 252 20.47 40.63 -7.00
C GLY A 252 20.23 42.14 -7.06
N GLN A 253 20.84 42.81 -8.03
CA GLN A 253 20.71 44.25 -8.25
C GLN A 253 19.28 44.64 -8.66
N GLU A 254 18.68 43.90 -9.59
CA GLU A 254 17.31 44.17 -10.05
C GLU A 254 16.26 43.86 -8.97
N LYS A 255 16.52 42.89 -8.07
CA LYS A 255 15.74 42.68 -6.85
C LYS A 255 15.84 43.85 -5.88
N ARG A 256 17.04 44.44 -5.70
CA ARG A 256 17.24 45.66 -4.90
C ARG A 256 16.47 46.84 -5.51
N ASN A 257 16.54 47.01 -6.83
CA ASN A 257 15.79 48.05 -7.54
C ASN A 257 14.26 47.88 -7.39
N ARG A 258 13.76 46.64 -7.53
CA ARG A 258 12.36 46.30 -7.24
C ARG A 258 11.94 46.76 -5.84
N ARG A 259 12.77 46.50 -4.82
CA ARG A 259 12.52 46.96 -3.44
C ARG A 259 12.56 48.49 -3.32
N LYS A 260 13.41 49.18 -4.08
CA LYS A 260 13.46 50.65 -4.11
C LYS A 260 12.17 51.24 -4.68
N LEU A 261 11.71 50.74 -5.83
CA LEU A 261 10.46 51.17 -6.46
C LEU A 261 9.25 50.82 -5.61
N GLU A 262 9.25 49.67 -4.97
CA GLU A 262 8.22 49.28 -3.99
C GLU A 262 8.12 50.31 -2.86
N ARG A 263 9.26 50.70 -2.26
CA ARG A 263 9.29 51.72 -1.19
C ARG A 263 8.83 53.09 -1.69
N ARG A 264 9.23 53.49 -2.91
CA ARG A 264 8.82 54.75 -3.53
C ARG A 264 7.31 54.80 -3.74
N TRP A 265 6.75 53.77 -4.37
CA TRP A 265 5.30 53.65 -4.53
C TRP A 265 4.56 53.67 -3.19
N ARG A 266 5.07 52.93 -2.19
CA ARG A 266 4.49 52.93 -0.83
C ARG A 266 4.52 54.30 -0.16
N ALA A 267 5.50 55.15 -0.48
CA ALA A 267 5.60 56.49 0.08
C ALA A 267 4.73 57.51 -0.67
N SER A 268 4.61 57.39 -2.00
CA SER A 268 3.90 58.36 -2.84
C SER A 268 2.42 58.05 -3.05
N GLY A 269 2.03 56.77 -3.02
CA GLY A 269 0.66 56.32 -3.35
C GLY A 269 0.26 56.50 -4.82
N LEU A 270 1.13 57.02 -5.68
CA LEU A 270 0.80 57.37 -7.07
C LEU A 270 0.67 56.13 -7.97
N CYS A 271 -0.29 56.17 -8.91
CA CYS A 271 -0.50 55.11 -9.89
C CYS A 271 0.75 54.87 -10.78
N ILE A 272 1.47 55.93 -11.14
CA ILE A 272 2.69 55.82 -11.96
C ILE A 272 3.80 55.05 -11.23
N ASP A 273 3.99 55.27 -9.93
CA ASP A 273 4.99 54.55 -9.15
C ASP A 273 4.58 53.08 -8.95
N ARG A 274 3.27 52.79 -8.87
CA ARG A 274 2.74 51.43 -8.90
C ARG A 274 3.08 50.73 -10.22
N GLN A 275 2.86 51.38 -11.35
CA GLN A 275 3.19 50.83 -12.67
C GLN A 275 4.69 50.54 -12.81
N LEU A 276 5.54 51.45 -12.33
CA LEU A 276 7.00 51.25 -12.31
C LEU A 276 7.40 50.04 -11.46
N TYR A 277 6.80 49.88 -10.28
CA TYR A 277 7.03 48.72 -9.42
C TYR A 277 6.58 47.41 -10.10
N VAL A 278 5.39 47.38 -10.71
CA VAL A 278 4.86 46.19 -11.41
C VAL A 278 5.76 45.78 -12.57
N LYS A 279 6.15 46.74 -13.43
CA LYS A 279 7.07 46.48 -14.56
C LYS A 279 8.40 45.91 -14.07
N GLN A 280 8.89 46.38 -12.92
CA GLN A 280 10.11 45.86 -12.32
C GLN A 280 9.93 44.45 -11.72
N CYS A 281 8.76 44.12 -11.17
CA CYS A 281 8.43 42.75 -10.75
C CYS A 281 8.48 41.78 -11.93
N GLU A 282 7.87 42.15 -13.06
CA GLU A 282 7.89 41.37 -14.31
C GLU A 282 9.32 41.14 -14.80
N ARG A 283 10.15 42.19 -14.83
CA ARG A 283 11.56 42.10 -15.22
C ARG A 283 12.35 41.12 -14.36
N VAL A 284 12.26 41.24 -13.03
CA VAL A 284 12.96 40.33 -12.11
C VAL A 284 12.50 38.88 -12.28
N ASN A 285 11.20 38.66 -12.46
CA ASN A 285 10.66 37.32 -12.69
C ASN A 285 11.16 36.73 -14.02
N ALA A 286 11.20 37.53 -15.09
CA ALA A 286 11.74 37.12 -16.39
C ALA A 286 13.24 36.76 -16.30
N MET A 287 14.04 37.55 -15.59
CA MET A 287 15.47 37.27 -15.40
C MET A 287 15.70 35.96 -14.63
N ILE A 288 14.94 35.71 -13.56
CA ILE A 288 15.02 34.45 -12.80
C ILE A 288 14.64 33.26 -13.69
N LYS A 289 13.57 33.40 -14.48
CA LYS A 289 13.13 32.36 -15.42
C LYS A 289 14.24 32.06 -16.44
N ASN A 290 14.81 33.09 -17.06
CA ASN A 290 15.90 32.94 -18.03
C ASN A 290 17.14 32.30 -17.42
N ALA A 291 17.60 32.76 -16.24
CA ALA A 291 18.78 32.20 -15.59
C ALA A 291 18.60 30.71 -15.23
N LYS A 292 17.41 30.32 -14.74
CA LYS A 292 17.07 28.91 -14.52
C LYS A 292 17.10 28.12 -15.82
N THR A 293 16.42 28.61 -16.86
CA THR A 293 16.37 27.95 -18.18
C THR A 293 17.77 27.75 -18.75
N THR A 294 18.60 28.80 -18.77
CA THR A 294 19.97 28.74 -19.28
C THR A 294 20.81 27.73 -18.50
N TYR A 295 20.76 27.76 -17.17
CA TYR A 295 21.51 26.83 -16.33
C TYR A 295 21.11 25.37 -16.54
N TYR A 296 19.81 25.06 -16.50
CA TYR A 296 19.39 23.67 -16.66
C TYR A 296 19.55 23.18 -18.10
N SER A 297 19.37 24.06 -19.10
CA SER A 297 19.65 23.73 -20.50
C SER A 297 21.13 23.41 -20.69
N SER A 298 22.05 24.21 -20.13
CA SER A 298 23.48 23.94 -20.24
C SER A 298 23.89 22.65 -19.53
N VAL A 299 23.30 22.34 -18.37
CA VAL A 299 23.52 21.05 -17.68
C VAL A 299 23.07 19.89 -18.54
N ILE A 300 21.90 19.97 -19.18
CA ILE A 300 21.36 18.92 -20.04
C ILE A 300 22.24 18.77 -21.29
N SER A 301 22.53 19.86 -22.00
CA SER A 301 23.34 19.83 -23.22
C SER A 301 24.76 19.30 -22.96
N SER A 302 25.41 19.75 -21.88
CA SER A 302 26.78 19.33 -21.54
C SER A 302 26.87 17.88 -21.04
N ASN A 303 25.75 17.27 -20.67
CA ASN A 303 25.69 15.90 -20.14
C ASN A 303 24.75 14.99 -20.94
N ALA A 304 24.51 15.29 -22.23
CA ALA A 304 23.58 14.55 -23.09
C ALA A 304 23.88 13.04 -23.14
N HIS A 305 25.16 12.67 -23.07
CA HIS A 305 25.64 11.28 -23.11
C HIS A 305 25.60 10.59 -21.73
N ASN A 306 25.42 11.36 -20.65
CA ASN A 306 25.46 10.85 -19.28
C ASN A 306 24.05 10.75 -18.70
N GLN A 307 23.37 9.64 -19.01
CA GLN A 307 22.01 9.36 -18.58
C GLN A 307 21.80 9.55 -17.07
N LYS A 308 22.79 9.18 -16.24
CA LYS A 308 22.69 9.32 -14.79
C LYS A 308 22.54 10.79 -14.36
N VAL A 309 23.30 11.69 -14.96
CA VAL A 309 23.21 13.12 -14.68
C VAL A 309 21.87 13.68 -15.16
N LEU A 310 21.43 13.29 -16.36
CA LEU A 310 20.14 13.69 -16.92
C LEU A 310 18.96 13.26 -16.03
N PHE A 311 18.85 11.98 -15.70
CA PHE A 311 17.81 11.47 -14.80
C PHE A 311 17.87 12.15 -13.43
N SER A 312 19.06 12.34 -12.87
CA SER A 312 19.19 13.05 -11.59
C SER A 312 18.76 14.52 -11.64
N THR A 313 18.90 15.16 -12.80
CA THR A 313 18.51 16.56 -13.03
C THR A 313 17.00 16.65 -13.21
N VAL A 314 16.41 15.76 -14.00
CA VAL A 314 14.95 15.61 -14.15
C VAL A 314 14.30 15.31 -12.82
N ASP A 315 14.85 14.38 -12.04
CA ASP A 315 14.33 14.04 -10.72
C ASP A 315 14.35 15.24 -9.75
N LYS A 316 15.39 16.09 -9.83
CA LYS A 316 15.47 17.32 -9.04
C LYS A 316 14.45 18.36 -9.48
N LEU A 317 14.26 18.54 -10.78
CA LEU A 317 13.31 19.51 -11.34
C LEU A 317 11.85 19.13 -11.07
N LEU A 318 11.55 17.84 -11.13
CA LEU A 318 10.21 17.29 -10.94
C LEU A 318 9.96 16.84 -9.50
N HIS A 319 10.88 17.13 -8.59
CA HIS A 319 10.81 16.72 -7.17
C HIS A 319 10.57 15.21 -6.98
N ARG A 320 10.96 14.36 -7.95
CA ARG A 320 10.69 12.92 -7.99
C ARG A 320 11.41 12.10 -6.92
N LYS A 321 12.44 12.66 -6.28
CA LYS A 321 13.16 11.98 -5.21
C LYS A 321 12.45 12.24 -3.88
N PRO A 322 11.80 11.22 -3.29
CA PRO A 322 11.33 11.36 -1.92
C PRO A 322 12.52 11.66 -1.01
N GLU A 323 12.31 12.52 -0.01
CA GLU A 323 13.29 12.65 1.08
C GLU A 323 13.54 11.25 1.67
N LYS A 324 14.81 10.91 1.94
CA LYS A 324 15.11 9.62 2.57
C LYS A 324 14.40 9.57 3.91
N ARG A 325 13.50 8.61 4.08
CA ARG A 325 12.76 8.41 5.33
C ARG A 325 13.40 7.26 6.10
N TYR A 326 13.65 7.48 7.38
CA TYR A 326 14.14 6.49 8.33
C TYR A 326 13.15 6.37 9.48
N PRO A 327 13.12 5.24 10.21
CA PRO A 327 12.28 5.10 11.39
C PRO A 327 12.53 6.22 12.41
N THR A 328 11.49 6.57 13.16
CA THR A 328 11.57 7.62 14.18
C THR A 328 12.52 7.21 15.31
N ALA A 329 13.46 8.10 15.67
CA ALA A 329 14.40 7.93 16.77
C ALA A 329 14.69 9.28 17.46
N SER A 330 15.09 9.26 18.73
CA SER A 330 15.42 10.48 19.48
C SER A 330 16.77 11.09 19.09
N SER A 331 17.68 10.27 18.53
CA SER A 331 18.99 10.69 18.03
C SER A 331 19.49 9.78 16.90
N THR A 332 20.47 10.26 16.12
CA THR A 332 21.14 9.46 15.08
C THR A 332 21.84 8.24 15.66
N THR A 333 22.47 8.37 16.83
CA THR A 333 23.15 7.26 17.52
C THR A 333 22.17 6.15 17.90
N GLU A 334 21.01 6.52 18.45
CA GLU A 334 19.96 5.55 18.77
C GLU A 334 19.46 4.83 17.51
N LEU A 335 19.25 5.56 16.42
CA LEU A 335 18.81 4.98 15.15
C LEU A 335 19.81 3.97 14.58
N VAL A 336 21.10 4.31 14.58
CA VAL A 336 22.19 3.44 14.13
C VAL A 336 22.23 2.16 14.96
N ASN A 337 22.15 2.27 16.29
CA ASN A 337 22.14 1.12 17.19
C ASN A 337 20.91 0.24 16.96
N LYS A 338 19.71 0.82 16.81
CA LYS A 338 18.49 0.06 16.49
C LYS A 338 18.62 -0.74 15.19
N PHE A 339 19.25 -0.17 14.16
CA PHE A 339 19.53 -0.91 12.93
C PHE A 339 20.54 -2.04 13.14
N ALA A 340 21.61 -1.80 13.90
CA ALA A 340 22.61 -2.81 14.22
C ALA A 340 21.99 -3.99 15.00
N ASP A 341 21.21 -3.69 16.03
CA ASP A 341 20.48 -4.66 16.83
C ASP A 341 19.48 -5.44 15.98
N PHE A 342 18.69 -4.75 15.15
CA PHE A 342 17.70 -5.39 14.28
C PHE A 342 18.36 -6.38 13.32
N PHE A 343 19.41 -5.98 12.61
CA PHE A 343 20.07 -6.86 11.66
C PHE A 343 20.71 -8.06 12.36
N SER A 344 21.30 -7.88 13.54
CA SER A 344 21.94 -8.96 14.29
C SER A 344 20.91 -9.93 14.89
N ASN A 345 19.87 -9.40 15.54
CA ASN A 345 18.80 -10.19 16.16
C ASN A 345 18.00 -10.99 15.14
N LYS A 346 17.73 -10.42 13.96
CA LYS A 346 17.03 -11.13 12.88
C LYS A 346 17.75 -12.42 12.51
N ILE A 347 19.08 -12.38 12.41
CA ILE A 347 19.89 -13.56 12.07
C ILE A 347 19.88 -14.56 13.21
N ALA A 348 20.08 -14.10 14.46
CA ALA A 348 20.02 -14.97 15.64
C ALA A 348 18.68 -15.72 15.77
N ILE A 349 17.55 -15.06 15.47
CA ILE A 349 16.22 -15.69 15.47
C ILE A 349 16.13 -16.80 14.42
N ILE A 350 16.56 -16.52 13.17
CA ILE A 350 16.52 -17.53 12.10
C ILE A 350 17.36 -18.75 12.48
N TRP A 351 18.56 -18.54 13.03
CA TRP A 351 19.41 -19.64 13.50
C TRP A 351 18.76 -20.45 14.62
N LYS A 352 18.09 -19.78 15.56
CA LYS A 352 17.36 -20.46 16.65
C LYS A 352 16.21 -21.32 16.11
N GLU A 353 15.46 -20.82 15.13
CA GLU A 353 14.38 -21.58 14.48
C GLU A 353 14.93 -22.81 13.72
N LEU A 354 16.04 -22.65 12.98
CA LEU A 354 16.68 -23.74 12.26
C LEU A 354 17.24 -24.84 13.19
N ALA A 355 17.77 -24.47 14.36
CA ALA A 355 18.33 -25.42 15.32
C ALA A 355 17.26 -26.28 16.00
N ILE A 356 16.02 -25.78 16.13
CA ILE A 356 14.90 -26.55 16.70
C ILE A 356 14.50 -27.68 15.74
N ASP A 357 14.48 -27.42 14.43
CA ASP A 357 14.08 -28.39 13.41
C ASP A 357 15.16 -29.45 13.08
N SER A 358 16.45 -29.15 13.29
CA SER A 358 17.53 -30.11 13.04
C SER A 358 17.49 -31.34 13.97
N SER A 359 16.79 -31.26 15.10
CA SER A 359 16.60 -32.39 16.01
C SER A 359 15.74 -33.52 15.41
N HIS A 360 14.97 -33.24 14.34
CA HIS A 360 14.11 -34.21 13.67
C HIS A 360 14.71 -34.82 12.38
N CYS A 361 15.86 -34.36 11.88
CA CYS A 361 16.44 -34.83 10.60
C CYS A 361 17.74 -35.66 10.75
N ASN A 362 17.87 -36.49 11.77
CA ASN A 362 19.05 -37.36 11.97
C ASN A 362 19.12 -38.61 11.07
N GLN A 363 18.39 -38.66 9.96
CA GLN A 363 18.41 -39.81 9.05
C GLN A 363 18.44 -39.36 7.58
N ARG A 364 19.64 -39.08 7.06
CA ARG A 364 20.06 -39.24 5.64
C ARG A 364 21.46 -38.64 5.42
N ASN A 365 22.47 -39.12 6.13
CA ASN A 365 23.84 -39.06 5.64
C ASN A 365 24.07 -40.30 4.77
N GLN A 366 23.48 -40.32 3.57
CA GLN A 366 24.03 -41.17 2.52
C GLN A 366 25.26 -40.43 2.00
N GLU A 367 26.42 -41.05 2.20
CA GLU A 367 27.68 -40.65 1.59
C GLU A 367 27.47 -40.61 0.07
N GLU A 368 27.22 -39.41 -0.48
CA GLU A 368 27.35 -39.19 -1.92
C GLU A 368 28.82 -39.53 -2.25
N GLN A 369 29.06 -40.65 -2.94
CA GLN A 369 30.37 -41.00 -3.52
C GLN A 369 30.71 -39.92 -4.54
N TYR A 370 31.36 -38.85 -4.10
CA TYR A 370 31.88 -37.82 -4.99
C TYR A 370 33.07 -38.43 -5.75
N ALA A 371 33.01 -38.39 -7.07
CA ALA A 371 34.12 -38.77 -7.95
C ALA A 371 35.42 -38.08 -7.51
N GLN A 372 36.56 -38.72 -7.74
CA GLN A 372 37.90 -38.17 -7.51
C GLN A 372 38.03 -36.81 -8.22
N CYS A 373 37.74 -35.73 -7.49
CA CYS A 373 37.80 -34.37 -8.00
C CYS A 373 39.26 -33.92 -8.05
N VAL A 374 39.63 -33.24 -9.14
CA VAL A 374 40.92 -32.54 -9.23
C VAL A 374 41.01 -31.56 -8.06
N LYS A 375 42.12 -31.63 -7.31
CA LYS A 375 42.30 -30.81 -6.10
C LYS A 375 42.83 -29.43 -6.45
N PHE A 376 42.19 -28.39 -5.91
CA PHE A 376 42.69 -27.01 -5.93
C PHE A 376 43.31 -26.68 -4.57
N ILE A 377 44.63 -26.84 -4.50
CA ILE A 377 45.40 -26.81 -3.24
C ILE A 377 46.04 -25.44 -3.00
N ASN A 378 46.57 -24.82 -4.07
CA ASN A 378 47.32 -23.56 -4.00
C ASN A 378 46.79 -22.57 -5.03
N PHE A 379 46.71 -21.29 -4.64
CA PHE A 379 46.51 -20.20 -5.59
C PHE A 379 47.77 -20.02 -6.45
N GLN A 380 47.56 -19.59 -7.69
CA GLN A 380 48.63 -19.11 -8.56
C GLN A 380 48.99 -17.67 -8.16
N GLU A 381 50.26 -17.30 -8.31
CA GLU A 381 50.68 -15.91 -8.20
C GLU A 381 50.06 -15.10 -9.33
N VAL A 382 49.66 -13.87 -9.00
CA VAL A 382 49.14 -12.93 -9.98
C VAL A 382 50.14 -11.83 -10.27
N THR A 383 50.15 -11.42 -11.52
CA THR A 383 50.97 -10.33 -12.05
C THR A 383 50.33 -8.96 -11.80
N GLU A 384 51.13 -7.90 -11.89
CA GLU A 384 50.63 -6.52 -11.84
C GLU A 384 49.57 -6.26 -12.92
N HIS A 385 49.72 -6.83 -14.11
CA HIS A 385 48.77 -6.68 -15.20
C HIS A 385 47.40 -7.34 -14.88
N GLU A 386 47.41 -8.51 -14.24
CA GLU A 386 46.16 -9.16 -13.81
C GLU A 386 45.46 -8.37 -12.71
N ILE A 387 46.23 -7.81 -11.76
CA ILE A 387 45.69 -6.92 -10.72
C ILE A 387 45.12 -5.64 -11.34
N GLU A 388 45.80 -5.02 -12.30
CA GLU A 388 45.31 -3.83 -13.00
C GLU A 388 43.97 -4.12 -13.69
N ASN A 389 43.87 -5.24 -14.39
CA ASN A 389 42.63 -5.71 -15.01
C ASN A 389 41.51 -5.95 -14.00
N VAL A 390 41.83 -6.42 -12.78
CA VAL A 390 40.86 -6.57 -11.69
C VAL A 390 40.43 -5.20 -11.19
N ILE A 391 41.36 -4.28 -10.92
CA ILE A 391 41.11 -2.93 -10.43
C ILE A 391 40.18 -2.16 -11.37
N ASP A 392 40.42 -2.23 -12.69
CA ASP A 392 39.61 -1.54 -13.68
C ASP A 392 38.15 -2.05 -13.73
N LYS A 393 37.94 -3.33 -13.36
CA LYS A 393 36.62 -3.95 -13.25
C LYS A 393 35.97 -3.72 -11.87
N VAL A 394 36.76 -3.49 -10.83
CA VAL A 394 36.27 -3.19 -9.47
C VAL A 394 35.77 -1.73 -9.47
N GLY A 395 34.45 -1.56 -9.49
CA GLY A 395 33.82 -0.24 -9.59
C GLY A 395 34.40 0.81 -8.63
N LYS A 396 34.69 1.99 -9.18
CA LYS A 396 35.44 3.12 -8.58
C LYS A 396 34.70 3.89 -7.47
N LYS A 397 34.09 3.20 -6.50
CA LYS A 397 33.41 3.85 -5.37
C LYS A 397 34.19 3.64 -4.07
N SER A 398 34.36 4.73 -3.32
CA SER A 398 35.08 4.73 -2.04
C SER A 398 34.29 4.01 -0.95
N CYS A 399 35.01 3.28 -0.10
CA CYS A 399 34.62 3.00 1.27
C CYS A 399 35.09 4.14 2.18
N GLU A 400 34.36 4.39 3.27
CA GLU A 400 34.80 5.35 4.31
C GLU A 400 36.02 4.82 5.08
N LEU A 401 36.22 3.51 5.08
CA LEU A 401 37.38 2.84 5.66
C LEU A 401 38.60 2.81 4.72
N ASP A 402 38.45 3.26 3.47
CA ASP A 402 39.60 3.32 2.55
C ASP A 402 40.57 4.43 2.99
N PRO A 403 41.90 4.20 2.93
CA PRO A 403 42.87 5.21 3.34
C PRO A 403 42.85 6.44 2.42
N VAL A 404 42.41 6.27 1.17
CA VAL A 404 42.20 7.35 0.20
C VAL A 404 40.89 7.17 -0.56
N PRO A 405 40.19 8.27 -0.93
CA PRO A 405 39.02 8.19 -1.80
C PRO A 405 39.37 7.61 -3.18
N ALA A 406 38.42 6.93 -3.81
CA ALA A 406 38.60 6.30 -5.13
C ALA A 406 39.05 7.24 -6.26
N LYS A 407 38.79 8.56 -6.12
CA LYS A 407 39.29 9.58 -7.06
C LYS A 407 40.81 9.80 -6.91
N ILE A 408 41.31 9.86 -5.69
CA ILE A 408 42.74 10.00 -5.41
C ILE A 408 43.46 8.71 -5.79
N PHE A 409 42.88 7.56 -5.43
CA PHE A 409 43.41 6.25 -5.80
C PHE A 409 43.67 6.12 -7.31
N GLN A 410 42.76 6.60 -8.17
CA GLN A 410 42.95 6.56 -9.62
C GLN A 410 44.18 7.34 -10.11
N GLY A 411 44.53 8.45 -9.46
CA GLY A 411 45.71 9.22 -9.85
C GLY A 411 47.03 8.62 -9.35
N CYS A 412 46.98 7.67 -8.39
CA CYS A 412 48.15 6.96 -7.89
C CYS A 412 48.12 5.43 -8.12
N GLN A 413 47.17 4.95 -8.94
CA GLN A 413 46.94 3.52 -9.17
C GLN A 413 48.21 2.82 -9.66
N LYS A 414 48.93 3.41 -10.63
CA LYS A 414 50.17 2.84 -11.19
C LYS A 414 51.26 2.69 -10.13
N THR A 415 51.43 3.70 -9.28
CA THR A 415 52.42 3.68 -8.19
C THR A 415 52.09 2.64 -7.12
N LEU A 416 50.79 2.41 -6.86
CA LEU A 416 50.33 1.44 -5.87
C LEU A 416 50.24 0.00 -6.42
N LEU A 417 50.32 -0.19 -7.74
CA LEU A 417 50.10 -1.47 -8.38
C LEU A 417 51.08 -2.56 -7.89
N PRO A 418 52.40 -2.32 -7.78
CA PRO A 418 53.33 -3.32 -7.23
C PRO A 418 53.00 -3.72 -5.79
N ILE A 419 52.58 -2.74 -4.98
CA ILE A 419 52.24 -2.91 -3.56
C ILE A 419 50.99 -3.77 -3.41
N ILE A 420 49.93 -3.44 -4.16
CA ILE A 420 48.66 -4.18 -4.14
C ILE A 420 48.87 -5.61 -4.64
N THR A 421 49.71 -5.79 -5.66
CA THR A 421 50.07 -7.12 -6.18
C THR A 421 50.78 -7.96 -5.13
N LYS A 422 51.78 -7.38 -4.46
CA LYS A 422 52.51 -8.03 -3.38
C LYS A 422 51.62 -8.41 -2.19
N ILE A 423 50.75 -7.50 -1.74
CA ILE A 423 49.78 -7.79 -0.67
C ILE A 423 48.83 -8.91 -1.09
N SER A 424 48.35 -8.90 -2.34
CA SER A 424 47.45 -9.92 -2.86
C SER A 424 48.13 -11.29 -2.89
N ASN A 425 49.33 -11.39 -3.46
CA ASN A 425 50.09 -12.64 -3.51
C ASN A 425 50.44 -13.17 -2.11
N LYS A 426 50.91 -12.32 -1.19
CA LYS A 426 51.18 -12.75 0.21
C LYS A 426 49.90 -13.24 0.91
N SER A 427 48.75 -12.62 0.68
CA SER A 427 47.47 -13.11 1.22
C SER A 427 47.12 -14.49 0.67
N LEU A 428 47.23 -14.69 -0.64
CA LEU A 428 46.91 -15.96 -1.30
C LEU A 428 47.87 -17.09 -0.89
N GLN A 429 49.18 -16.82 -0.88
CA GLN A 429 50.23 -17.78 -0.49
C GLN A 429 50.17 -18.17 0.98
N SER A 430 49.90 -17.21 1.87
CA SER A 430 49.69 -17.52 3.31
C SER A 430 48.32 -18.15 3.58
N GLY A 431 47.44 -18.19 2.56
CA GLY A 431 46.02 -18.49 2.62
C GLY A 431 45.35 -17.86 3.83
N CYS A 432 45.59 -16.57 4.02
CA CYS A 432 44.98 -15.79 5.07
C CYS A 432 44.43 -14.49 4.50
N MET A 433 43.15 -14.21 4.77
CA MET A 433 42.58 -12.89 4.54
C MET A 433 43.00 -11.97 5.71
N PRO A 434 43.59 -10.80 5.48
CA PRO A 434 44.05 -9.93 6.55
C PRO A 434 42.92 -9.39 7.43
N GLU A 435 43.12 -9.35 8.74
CA GLU A 435 42.08 -8.96 9.71
C GLU A 435 41.55 -7.53 9.48
N LYS A 436 42.46 -6.56 9.22
CA LYS A 436 42.09 -5.17 8.90
C LYS A 436 41.25 -5.01 7.62
N LEU A 437 41.20 -6.03 6.77
CA LEU A 437 40.41 -6.06 5.54
C LEU A 437 39.08 -6.81 5.69
N LYS A 438 38.77 -7.35 6.88
CA LYS A 438 37.52 -8.09 7.17
C LYS A 438 36.38 -7.23 7.69
N GLU A 439 36.63 -5.94 7.94
CA GLU A 439 35.62 -4.98 8.41
C GLU A 439 34.67 -4.53 7.29
N ALA A 440 33.38 -4.41 7.62
CA ALA A 440 32.34 -3.95 6.71
C ALA A 440 31.50 -2.79 7.30
N VAL A 441 31.25 -1.75 6.51
CA VAL A 441 30.30 -0.69 6.85
C VAL A 441 28.94 -1.00 6.25
N LEU A 442 27.93 -1.26 7.08
CA LEU A 442 26.54 -1.49 6.69
C LEU A 442 25.79 -0.17 6.49
N LYS A 443 25.18 -0.02 5.32
CA LYS A 443 24.27 1.09 5.01
C LYS A 443 22.84 0.58 4.89
N PRO A 444 21.92 0.95 5.80
CA PRO A 444 20.51 0.62 5.68
C PRO A 444 19.91 1.25 4.42
N LYS A 445 19.36 0.41 3.53
CA LYS A 445 18.69 0.87 2.31
C LYS A 445 17.28 0.30 2.23
N LEU A 446 16.28 1.17 2.08
CA LEU A 446 14.90 0.76 1.88
C LEU A 446 14.79 -0.09 0.59
N LYS A 447 14.08 -1.22 0.67
CA LYS A 447 13.94 -2.18 -0.44
C LYS A 447 13.25 -1.57 -1.65
N LYS A 448 12.23 -0.73 -1.42
CA LYS A 448 11.45 0.00 -2.42
C LYS A 448 10.93 1.29 -1.78
N ASP A 449 10.86 2.37 -2.55
CA ASP A 449 10.46 3.69 -2.04
C ASP A 449 8.99 3.74 -1.56
N SER A 450 8.15 2.80 -2.00
CA SER A 450 6.73 2.71 -1.63
C SER A 450 6.45 1.93 -0.34
N LEU A 451 7.49 1.38 0.31
CA LEU A 451 7.32 0.59 1.53
C LEU A 451 7.32 1.49 2.77
N GLU A 452 6.62 1.04 3.81
CA GLU A 452 6.57 1.75 5.10
C GLU A 452 7.97 1.86 5.70
N TYR A 453 8.39 3.08 6.01
CA TYR A 453 9.77 3.38 6.41
C TYR A 453 9.98 3.26 7.92
N GLU A 454 8.90 3.19 8.71
CA GLU A 454 8.96 2.89 10.15
C GLU A 454 9.23 1.39 10.41
N GLU A 455 9.07 0.53 9.40
CA GLU A 455 9.31 -0.92 9.52
C GLU A 455 10.75 -1.30 9.13
N TYR A 456 11.56 -1.69 10.12
CA TYR A 456 12.95 -2.12 9.92
C TYR A 456 13.11 -3.32 8.96
N THR A 457 12.11 -4.20 8.86
CA THR A 457 12.06 -5.35 7.93
C THR A 457 12.10 -4.94 6.47
N ASN A 458 11.73 -3.70 6.15
CA ASN A 458 11.75 -3.15 4.80
C ASN A 458 13.14 -2.64 4.37
N PHE A 459 14.14 -2.66 5.25
CA PHE A 459 15.51 -2.26 4.94
C PHE A 459 16.42 -3.46 4.62
N ARG A 460 17.42 -3.23 3.76
CA ARG A 460 18.53 -4.14 3.47
C ARG A 460 19.82 -3.60 4.11
N PRO A 461 20.62 -4.46 4.77
CA PRO A 461 21.97 -4.11 5.18
C PRO A 461 22.89 -4.19 3.96
N ILE A 462 23.32 -3.06 3.41
CA ILE A 462 24.27 -3.06 2.29
C ILE A 462 25.69 -2.93 2.83
N SER A 463 26.49 -4.00 2.75
CA SER A 463 27.88 -4.01 3.21
C SER A 463 28.82 -3.30 2.22
N ASN A 464 29.59 -2.34 2.73
CA ASN A 464 30.67 -1.68 2.02
C ASN A 464 32.02 -2.12 2.60
N LEU A 465 32.83 -2.77 1.78
CA LEU A 465 34.17 -3.27 2.15
C LEU A 465 35.26 -2.32 1.67
N LYS A 466 36.45 -2.39 2.28
CA LYS A 466 37.65 -1.70 1.79
C LYS A 466 37.96 -2.11 0.34
N PHE A 467 38.47 -1.18 -0.45
CA PHE A 467 38.83 -1.39 -1.85
C PHE A 467 39.83 -2.55 -2.00
N LEU A 468 40.91 -2.53 -1.21
CA LEU A 468 41.94 -3.58 -1.22
C LEU A 468 41.35 -4.96 -0.92
N SER A 469 40.42 -5.04 0.04
CA SER A 469 39.67 -6.26 0.35
C SER A 469 38.94 -6.82 -0.87
N LYS A 470 38.24 -5.95 -1.62
CA LYS A 470 37.51 -6.32 -2.85
C LYS A 470 38.43 -6.80 -3.97
N VAL A 471 39.64 -6.24 -4.08
CA VAL A 471 40.63 -6.66 -5.10
C VAL A 471 41.10 -8.08 -4.80
N ILE A 472 41.55 -8.35 -3.58
CA ILE A 472 42.01 -9.70 -3.17
C ILE A 472 40.87 -10.73 -3.34
N GLU A 473 39.65 -10.38 -2.91
CA GLU A 473 38.45 -11.21 -3.12
C GLU A 473 38.21 -11.54 -4.60
N LYS A 474 38.40 -10.57 -5.50
CA LYS A 474 38.20 -10.77 -6.93
C LYS A 474 39.26 -11.66 -7.55
N VAL A 475 40.50 -11.56 -7.10
CA VAL A 475 41.59 -12.44 -7.54
C VAL A 475 41.31 -13.88 -7.11
N ALA A 476 41.05 -14.08 -5.81
CA ALA A 476 40.72 -15.41 -5.28
C ALA A 476 39.49 -16.02 -5.96
N ALA A 477 38.44 -15.21 -6.18
CA ALA A 477 37.25 -15.65 -6.90
C ALA A 477 37.56 -15.96 -8.37
N GLY A 478 38.43 -15.21 -9.04
CA GLY A 478 38.83 -15.45 -10.43
C GLY A 478 39.42 -16.85 -10.61
N GLN A 479 40.43 -17.19 -9.81
CA GLN A 479 41.08 -18.50 -9.86
C GLN A 479 40.14 -19.64 -9.46
N LEU A 480 39.27 -19.39 -8.47
CA LEU A 480 38.25 -20.35 -8.09
C LEU A 480 37.27 -20.63 -9.25
N LEU A 481 36.81 -19.59 -9.95
CA LEU A 481 35.90 -19.73 -11.08
C LEU A 481 36.53 -20.50 -12.23
N GLU A 482 37.82 -20.26 -12.47
CA GLU A 482 38.60 -21.00 -13.46
C GLU A 482 38.73 -22.48 -13.08
N HIS A 483 39.05 -22.80 -11.82
CA HIS A 483 39.05 -24.18 -11.32
C HIS A 483 37.69 -24.86 -11.54
N LEU A 484 36.59 -24.18 -11.21
CA LEU A 484 35.24 -24.74 -11.39
C LEU A 484 34.91 -24.98 -12.86
N ALA A 485 35.29 -24.06 -13.74
CA ALA A 485 35.03 -24.16 -15.18
C ALA A 485 35.88 -25.27 -15.84
N ASN A 486 37.19 -25.29 -15.56
CA ASN A 486 38.13 -26.24 -16.17
C ASN A 486 37.86 -27.70 -15.76
N ASN A 487 37.21 -27.90 -14.61
CA ASN A 487 36.90 -29.23 -14.07
C ASN A 487 35.41 -29.59 -14.17
N ASN A 488 34.60 -28.83 -14.92
CA ASN A 488 33.15 -29.08 -15.09
C ASN A 488 32.37 -29.19 -13.76
N LEU A 489 32.74 -28.38 -12.77
CA LEU A 489 32.15 -28.39 -11.43
C LEU A 489 31.01 -27.38 -11.27
N GLU A 490 30.68 -26.62 -12.31
CA GLU A 490 29.59 -25.63 -12.28
C GLU A 490 28.20 -26.29 -12.39
N GLU A 491 27.21 -25.71 -11.71
CA GLU A 491 25.81 -26.15 -11.83
C GLU A 491 25.23 -25.75 -13.21
N PRO A 492 24.80 -26.71 -14.05
CA PRO A 492 24.28 -26.42 -15.39
C PRO A 492 23.02 -25.55 -15.39
N PHE A 493 22.15 -25.67 -14.39
CA PHE A 493 20.88 -24.92 -14.33
C PHE A 493 20.98 -23.60 -13.54
N GLN A 494 22.17 -23.21 -13.08
CA GLN A 494 22.39 -21.93 -12.44
C GLN A 494 22.57 -20.82 -13.49
N SER A 495 21.65 -19.86 -13.51
CA SER A 495 21.78 -18.66 -14.36
C SER A 495 22.21 -17.41 -13.61
N ALA A 496 21.94 -17.32 -12.30
CA ALA A 496 22.35 -16.16 -11.52
C ALA A 496 23.87 -16.13 -11.30
N TYR A 497 24.49 -14.96 -11.52
CA TYR A 497 25.93 -14.71 -11.28
C TYR A 497 26.88 -15.59 -12.10
N LYS A 498 26.41 -16.09 -13.25
CA LYS A 498 27.21 -16.86 -14.23
C LYS A 498 27.49 -15.99 -15.45
N ARG A 499 28.71 -16.07 -15.99
CA ARG A 499 29.10 -15.33 -17.20
C ARG A 499 28.21 -15.80 -18.35
N PHE A 500 27.73 -14.87 -19.17
CA PHE A 500 26.81 -15.14 -20.30
C PHE A 500 25.40 -15.62 -19.92
N HIS A 501 24.99 -15.52 -18.65
CA HIS A 501 23.62 -15.76 -18.21
C HIS A 501 22.96 -14.50 -17.64
N SER A 502 21.63 -14.42 -17.70
CA SER A 502 20.82 -13.33 -17.16
C SER A 502 19.51 -13.84 -16.55
N ALA A 503 18.71 -12.93 -15.99
CA ALA A 503 17.33 -13.27 -15.59
C ALA A 503 16.48 -13.70 -16.80
N GLU A 504 16.78 -13.17 -17.99
CA GLU A 504 16.09 -13.53 -19.23
C GLU A 504 16.46 -14.94 -19.67
N THR A 505 17.75 -15.33 -19.60
CA THR A 505 18.15 -16.71 -19.94
C THR A 505 17.46 -17.74 -19.03
N THR A 506 17.25 -17.38 -17.75
CA THR A 506 16.51 -18.21 -16.79
C THR A 506 15.05 -18.32 -17.21
N LEU A 507 14.40 -17.18 -17.49
CA LEU A 507 13.00 -17.12 -17.87
C LEU A 507 12.74 -17.90 -19.16
N LEU A 508 13.61 -17.75 -20.16
CA LEU A 508 13.53 -18.47 -21.43
C LEU A 508 13.59 -19.98 -21.21
N LYS A 509 14.54 -20.45 -20.38
CA LYS A 509 14.68 -21.88 -20.08
C LYS A 509 13.45 -22.43 -19.35
N VAL A 510 12.99 -21.73 -18.29
CA VAL A 510 11.78 -22.13 -17.55
C VAL A 510 10.57 -22.15 -18.47
N GLN A 511 10.37 -21.12 -19.28
CA GLN A 511 9.25 -21.05 -20.23
C GLN A 511 9.29 -22.19 -21.24
N ASN A 512 10.46 -22.47 -21.83
CA ASN A 512 10.64 -23.60 -22.74
C ASN A 512 10.30 -24.94 -22.08
N ASP A 513 10.78 -25.18 -20.85
CA ASP A 513 10.52 -26.43 -20.15
C ASP A 513 9.04 -26.61 -19.81
N ILE A 514 8.36 -25.51 -19.46
CA ILE A 514 6.91 -25.49 -19.28
C ILE A 514 6.20 -25.85 -20.59
N LEU A 515 6.59 -25.25 -21.71
CA LEU A 515 5.98 -25.51 -23.02
C LEU A 515 6.20 -26.95 -23.47
N VAL A 516 7.44 -27.46 -23.40
CA VAL A 516 7.78 -28.85 -23.73
C VAL A 516 7.03 -29.84 -22.83
N ALA A 517 6.85 -29.53 -21.55
CA ALA A 517 6.07 -30.37 -20.65
C ALA A 517 4.58 -30.39 -21.03
N ILE A 518 4.02 -29.24 -21.39
CA ILE A 518 2.64 -29.11 -21.88
C ILE A 518 2.45 -29.90 -23.18
N ASP A 519 3.37 -29.78 -24.13
CA ASP A 519 3.36 -30.53 -25.41
C ASP A 519 3.39 -32.04 -25.18
N ASN A 520 4.16 -32.48 -24.18
CA ASN A 520 4.21 -33.87 -23.72
C ASN A 520 3.03 -34.28 -22.81
N ARG A 521 1.96 -33.48 -22.75
CA ARG A 521 0.75 -33.71 -21.95
C ARG A 521 1.01 -33.91 -20.44
N LYS A 522 2.09 -33.32 -19.92
CA LYS A 522 2.44 -33.36 -18.50
C LYS A 522 1.80 -32.18 -17.76
N CYS A 523 1.47 -32.38 -16.48
CA CYS A 523 1.13 -31.27 -15.59
C CYS A 523 2.42 -30.58 -15.15
N VAL A 524 2.44 -29.25 -15.24
CA VAL A 524 3.56 -28.42 -14.80
C VAL A 524 3.23 -27.83 -13.44
N VAL A 525 4.10 -28.07 -12.46
CA VAL A 525 4.07 -27.37 -11.18
C VAL A 525 5.38 -26.64 -11.00
N LEU A 526 5.29 -25.33 -10.81
CA LEU A 526 6.44 -24.48 -10.58
C LEU A 526 6.58 -24.22 -9.09
N LEU A 527 7.61 -24.81 -8.48
CA LEU A 527 7.95 -24.56 -7.08
C LEU A 527 8.88 -23.34 -6.98
N LEU A 528 8.36 -22.28 -6.38
CA LEU A 528 9.08 -21.03 -6.14
C LEU A 528 9.62 -21.04 -4.71
N LEU A 529 10.92 -21.21 -4.54
CA LEU A 529 11.58 -21.20 -3.25
C LEU A 529 12.37 -19.90 -3.06
N ASP A 530 12.24 -19.28 -1.90
CA ASP A 530 13.02 -18.11 -1.50
C ASP A 530 13.61 -18.36 -0.11
N MET A 531 14.86 -17.95 0.08
CA MET A 531 15.60 -18.16 1.33
C MET A 531 15.62 -16.87 2.15
N SER A 532 15.15 -16.95 3.39
CA SER A 532 15.24 -15.85 4.36
C SER A 532 16.70 -15.52 4.66
N ALA A 533 17.13 -14.30 4.31
CA ALA A 533 18.48 -13.81 4.61
C ALA A 533 19.62 -14.75 4.16
N ALA A 534 19.47 -15.36 2.98
CA ALA A 534 20.32 -16.42 2.43
C ALA A 534 21.84 -16.34 2.70
N PHE A 535 22.44 -15.15 2.66
CA PHE A 535 23.89 -14.98 2.85
C PHE A 535 24.31 -14.88 4.32
N ASP A 536 23.41 -14.38 5.17
CA ASP A 536 23.67 -14.16 6.59
C ASP A 536 23.38 -15.43 7.41
N THR A 537 22.68 -16.40 6.82
CA THR A 537 22.27 -17.67 7.44
C THR A 537 23.09 -18.87 6.99
N VAL A 538 24.19 -18.66 6.26
CA VAL A 538 25.04 -19.77 5.78
C VAL A 538 25.89 -20.31 6.92
N ASP A 539 25.82 -21.62 7.13
CA ASP A 539 26.76 -22.32 8.00
C ASP A 539 28.15 -22.39 7.36
N HIS A 540 29.12 -21.76 8.02
CA HIS A 540 30.49 -21.67 7.52
C HIS A 540 31.21 -23.02 7.55
N GLU A 541 30.92 -23.89 8.52
CA GLU A 541 31.54 -25.20 8.61
C GLU A 541 31.03 -26.12 7.50
N LEU A 542 29.71 -26.18 7.31
CA LEU A 542 29.09 -26.94 6.23
C LEU A 542 29.55 -26.45 4.85
N LEU A 543 29.72 -25.14 4.68
CA LEU A 543 30.26 -24.55 3.46
C LEU A 543 31.68 -25.06 3.19
N LEU A 544 32.59 -24.97 4.17
CA LEU A 544 33.97 -25.42 4.02
C LEU A 544 34.05 -26.92 3.77
N GLN A 545 33.23 -27.73 4.46
CA GLN A 545 33.13 -29.17 4.20
C GLN A 545 32.67 -29.47 2.77
N ARG A 546 31.70 -28.71 2.23
CA ARG A 546 31.27 -28.84 0.83
C ARG A 546 32.37 -28.41 -0.15
N MET A 547 33.08 -27.32 0.14
CA MET A 547 34.23 -26.87 -0.67
C MET A 547 35.28 -27.97 -0.79
N PHE A 548 35.61 -28.62 0.33
CA PHE A 548 36.54 -29.74 0.37
C PHE A 548 36.02 -30.98 -0.36
N LYS A 549 34.85 -31.51 0.04
CA LYS A 549 34.35 -32.81 -0.45
C LYS A 549 33.86 -32.78 -1.89
N ARG A 550 33.20 -31.70 -2.32
CA ARG A 550 32.51 -31.64 -3.63
C ARG A 550 33.35 -30.97 -4.71
N PHE A 551 34.13 -29.95 -4.35
CA PHE A 551 34.84 -29.10 -5.32
C PHE A 551 36.35 -29.32 -5.32
N GLY A 552 36.85 -30.24 -4.48
CA GLY A 552 38.28 -30.53 -4.37
C GLY A 552 39.09 -29.36 -3.82
N ILE A 553 38.47 -28.41 -3.12
CA ILE A 553 39.19 -27.25 -2.58
C ILE A 553 39.89 -27.67 -1.29
N ASP A 554 41.22 -27.64 -1.30
CA ASP A 554 42.05 -28.22 -0.23
C ASP A 554 43.22 -27.27 0.08
N GLY A 555 44.09 -27.65 1.03
CA GLY A 555 45.35 -26.98 1.32
C GLY A 555 45.20 -25.49 1.63
N GLN A 556 46.03 -24.68 0.98
CA GLN A 556 46.14 -23.24 1.24
C GLN A 556 44.92 -22.46 0.77
N VAL A 557 44.27 -22.92 -0.31
CA VAL A 557 43.04 -22.33 -0.81
C VAL A 557 41.91 -22.50 0.20
N LEU A 558 41.75 -23.69 0.78
CA LEU A 558 40.73 -23.94 1.81
C LEU A 558 40.98 -23.11 3.07
N LYS A 559 42.25 -23.00 3.51
CA LYS A 559 42.66 -22.14 4.63
C LYS A 559 42.31 -20.66 4.37
N TRP A 560 42.51 -20.18 3.14
CA TRP A 560 42.16 -18.81 2.78
C TRP A 560 40.66 -18.56 2.91
N PHE A 561 39.83 -19.48 2.40
CA PHE A 561 38.38 -19.37 2.56
C PHE A 561 37.94 -19.45 4.02
N GLN A 562 38.55 -20.32 4.82
CA GLN A 562 38.30 -20.37 6.27
C GLN A 562 38.62 -19.02 6.93
N SER A 563 39.81 -18.46 6.67
CA SER A 563 40.21 -17.14 7.19
C SER A 563 39.30 -16.01 6.71
N TYR A 564 38.86 -16.05 5.45
CA TYR A 564 37.96 -15.05 4.86
C TYR A 564 36.57 -15.02 5.51
N LEU A 565 36.07 -16.18 5.97
CA LEU A 565 34.74 -16.35 6.56
C LEU A 565 34.72 -16.04 8.07
N GLN A 566 35.83 -16.29 8.77
CA GLN A 566 35.92 -16.13 10.23
C GLN A 566 36.25 -14.69 10.66
N ASN A 567 35.85 -14.35 11.89
CA ASN A 567 36.19 -13.10 12.59
C ASN A 567 35.83 -11.79 11.86
N ARG A 568 34.82 -11.81 10.98
CA ARG A 568 34.39 -10.58 10.30
C ARG A 568 33.61 -9.67 11.25
N THR A 569 33.91 -8.38 11.18
CA THR A 569 33.24 -7.34 11.96
C THR A 569 32.43 -6.42 11.05
N GLN A 570 31.40 -5.78 11.62
CA GLN A 570 30.54 -4.84 10.90
C GLN A 570 30.09 -3.66 11.76
N SER A 571 29.94 -2.49 11.16
CA SER A 571 29.42 -1.26 11.78
C SER A 571 28.29 -0.67 10.94
N VAL A 572 27.32 0.04 11.53
CA VAL A 572 26.21 0.66 10.80
C VAL A 572 26.45 2.17 10.66
N VAL A 573 26.22 2.71 9.45
CA VAL A 573 26.33 4.16 9.18
C VAL A 573 25.08 4.67 8.45
N ILE A 574 24.55 5.80 8.92
CA ILE A 574 23.42 6.53 8.35
C ILE A 574 23.93 7.92 7.96
N ASP A 575 23.68 8.30 6.70
CA ASP A 575 24.10 9.55 6.06
C ASP A 575 25.62 9.80 5.94
N ASP A 576 26.23 9.15 4.93
CA ASP A 576 26.82 9.87 3.80
C ASP A 576 27.04 8.93 2.59
N LEU A 577 27.01 9.50 1.38
CA LEU A 577 27.27 8.94 0.03
C LEU A 577 27.13 7.41 -0.26
N ASN A 578 26.14 7.12 -1.13
CA ASN A 578 25.95 5.98 -2.06
C ASN A 578 26.48 4.58 -1.68
N PRO A 579 25.61 3.62 -1.31
CA PRO A 579 26.02 2.23 -1.10
C PRO A 579 26.50 1.50 -2.39
N LEU A 580 27.47 0.60 -2.22
CA LEU A 580 27.97 -0.35 -3.21
C LEU A 580 27.26 -1.71 -3.08
N HIS A 581 27.01 -2.36 -4.21
CA HIS A 581 26.39 -3.69 -4.23
C HIS A 581 27.41 -4.77 -3.84
N PRO A 582 27.07 -5.69 -2.92
CA PRO A 582 27.91 -6.84 -2.62
C PRO A 582 27.77 -7.86 -3.76
N LYS A 583 28.69 -7.87 -4.73
CA LYS A 583 28.70 -8.88 -5.81
C LYS A 583 29.67 -10.05 -5.55
N ASN A 584 30.58 -9.94 -4.57
CA ASN A 584 31.62 -10.96 -4.33
C ASN A 584 31.26 -11.93 -3.21
N LYS A 585 30.77 -11.43 -2.07
CA LYS A 585 30.17 -12.26 -1.01
C LYS A 585 29.08 -13.17 -1.60
N ILE A 586 28.25 -12.63 -2.49
CA ILE A 586 27.23 -13.40 -3.20
C ILE A 586 27.81 -14.52 -4.07
N LEU A 587 28.92 -14.29 -4.77
CA LEU A 587 29.47 -15.24 -5.73
C LEU A 587 30.01 -16.52 -5.05
N LEU A 588 30.58 -16.35 -3.85
CA LEU A 588 31.18 -17.42 -3.03
C LEU A 588 30.18 -18.16 -2.14
N TYR A 589 28.99 -17.61 -1.89
CA TYR A 589 27.96 -18.28 -1.08
C TYR A 589 26.83 -18.87 -1.95
N ASN A 590 26.40 -18.20 -3.04
CA ASN A 590 25.32 -18.70 -3.91
C ASN A 590 25.73 -19.91 -4.75
N ARG A 591 27.01 -20.09 -5.08
CA ARG A 591 27.48 -21.28 -5.82
C ARG A 591 27.56 -22.56 -4.96
N TYR A 592 27.57 -22.44 -3.63
CA TYR A 592 27.84 -23.55 -2.71
C TYR A 592 26.65 -23.97 -1.83
N VAL A 593 25.75 -23.04 -1.53
CA VAL A 593 24.50 -23.34 -0.80
C VAL A 593 23.36 -23.72 -1.74
N LEU A 594 23.40 -23.27 -3.00
CA LEU A 594 22.28 -23.35 -3.95
C LEU A 594 22.43 -24.41 -5.06
N SER A 595 23.27 -25.42 -4.86
CA SER A 595 23.43 -26.56 -5.79
C SER A 595 22.30 -27.60 -5.72
N LYS A 596 21.20 -27.34 -4.98
CA LYS A 596 19.95 -28.12 -5.09
C LYS A 596 18.67 -27.29 -5.22
N LEU A 597 18.71 -25.95 -5.27
CA LEU A 597 17.48 -25.12 -5.22
C LEU A 597 17.43 -23.94 -6.20
N SER A 598 18.23 -23.93 -7.27
CA SER A 598 17.91 -23.12 -8.44
C SER A 598 16.94 -23.94 -9.29
N TRP A 599 15.64 -23.79 -9.00
CA TRP A 599 14.53 -24.45 -9.71
C TRP A 599 14.71 -25.96 -9.89
N HIS A 600 14.32 -26.73 -8.89
CA HIS A 600 13.94 -28.11 -9.19
C HIS A 600 12.57 -28.04 -9.89
N LEU A 601 12.55 -27.93 -11.23
CA LEU A 601 11.36 -28.26 -12.01
C LEU A 601 11.24 -29.78 -12.00
N THR A 602 10.81 -30.34 -10.86
CA THR A 602 10.27 -31.69 -10.86
C THR A 602 8.96 -31.61 -11.62
N ILE A 603 8.98 -32.00 -12.89
CA ILE A 603 7.74 -32.35 -13.61
C ILE A 603 7.29 -33.69 -13.04
N THR A 604 6.78 -33.66 -11.83
CA THR A 604 6.10 -34.80 -11.23
C THR A 604 4.69 -34.82 -11.77
N SER A 605 4.23 -35.99 -12.20
CA SER A 605 2.82 -36.24 -12.44
C SER A 605 2.08 -36.10 -11.11
N ILE A 606 1.68 -34.88 -10.75
CA ILE A 606 0.93 -34.66 -9.53
C ILE A 606 -0.47 -35.21 -9.77
N SER A 607 -0.77 -36.33 -9.13
CA SER A 607 -2.09 -36.93 -9.22
C SER A 607 -3.13 -35.97 -8.65
N LYS A 608 -4.35 -36.01 -9.20
CA LYS A 608 -5.51 -35.28 -8.65
C LYS A 608 -5.63 -35.51 -7.13
N THR A 609 -5.33 -36.71 -6.68
CA THR A 609 -5.33 -37.11 -5.26
C THR A 609 -4.36 -36.28 -4.40
N TRP A 610 -3.16 -35.97 -4.89
CA TRP A 610 -2.20 -35.16 -4.15
C TRP A 610 -2.61 -33.68 -4.10
N ILE A 611 -3.14 -33.13 -5.21
CA ILE A 611 -3.69 -31.75 -5.24
C ILE A 611 -4.83 -31.63 -4.23
N SER A 612 -5.75 -32.60 -4.21
CA SER A 612 -6.87 -32.59 -3.27
C SER A 612 -6.45 -32.78 -1.81
N LYS A 613 -5.42 -33.60 -1.53
CA LYS A 613 -4.97 -33.83 -0.14
C LYS A 613 -4.13 -32.69 0.43
N ASN A 614 -3.33 -32.03 -0.40
CA ASN A 614 -2.35 -31.04 0.10
C ASN A 614 -2.78 -29.60 -0.22
N LEU A 615 -3.11 -29.31 -1.48
CA LEU A 615 -3.40 -27.94 -1.91
C LEU A 615 -4.84 -27.53 -1.60
N ASP A 616 -5.83 -28.37 -1.92
CA ASP A 616 -7.23 -28.05 -1.58
C ASP A 616 -7.44 -28.00 -0.06
N SER A 617 -6.69 -28.82 0.71
CA SER A 617 -6.74 -28.84 2.17
C SER A 617 -6.22 -27.52 2.78
N LEU A 618 -5.02 -27.08 2.37
CA LEU A 618 -4.46 -25.79 2.78
C LEU A 618 -5.36 -24.62 2.36
N PHE A 619 -5.84 -24.63 1.11
CA PHE A 619 -6.74 -23.63 0.59
C PHE A 619 -8.04 -23.54 1.39
N THR A 620 -8.63 -24.70 1.71
CA THR A 620 -9.81 -24.83 2.56
C THR A 620 -9.57 -24.27 3.96
N GLN A 621 -8.38 -24.49 4.54
CA GLN A 621 -8.04 -23.96 5.86
C GLN A 621 -7.98 -22.42 5.88
N TYR A 622 -7.35 -21.80 4.87
CA TYR A 622 -7.25 -20.34 4.79
C TYR A 622 -8.60 -19.68 4.52
N VAL A 623 -9.39 -20.22 3.58
CA VAL A 623 -10.73 -19.70 3.27
C VAL A 623 -11.64 -19.80 4.50
N ARG A 624 -11.56 -20.91 5.27
CA ARG A 624 -12.25 -21.03 6.57
C ARG A 624 -11.81 -19.94 7.55
N LYS A 625 -10.51 -19.69 7.68
CA LYS A 625 -9.99 -18.67 8.60
C LYS A 625 -10.45 -17.27 8.21
N TRP A 626 -10.44 -16.92 6.93
CA TRP A 626 -10.82 -15.59 6.43
C TRP A 626 -12.31 -15.29 6.60
N LEU A 627 -13.15 -16.27 6.30
CA LEU A 627 -14.61 -16.18 6.38
C LEU A 627 -15.14 -16.63 7.75
N GLU A 628 -14.22 -16.97 8.65
CA GLU A 628 -14.47 -17.50 10.00
C GLU A 628 -15.46 -18.69 10.00
N VAL A 629 -15.40 -19.55 8.99
CA VAL A 629 -16.30 -20.71 8.88
C VAL A 629 -15.85 -21.80 9.85
N PRO A 630 -16.73 -22.36 10.71
CA PRO A 630 -16.38 -23.40 11.66
C PRO A 630 -15.90 -24.67 10.94
N ILE A 631 -15.09 -25.49 11.61
CA ILE A 631 -14.49 -26.72 11.04
C ILE A 631 -15.56 -27.67 10.46
N SER A 632 -16.75 -27.70 11.07
CA SER A 632 -17.90 -28.48 10.62
C SER A 632 -18.63 -27.93 9.38
N GLY A 633 -18.35 -26.70 8.94
CA GLY A 633 -19.02 -26.07 7.79
C GLY A 633 -18.51 -26.59 6.43
N THR A 634 -19.39 -26.71 5.43
CA THR A 634 -19.02 -27.13 4.06
C THR A 634 -18.67 -25.93 3.20
N LEU A 635 -17.51 -25.93 2.52
CA LEU A 635 -17.09 -24.82 1.64
C LEU A 635 -17.59 -24.94 0.18
N SER A 636 -18.21 -26.06 -0.19
CA SER A 636 -18.69 -26.33 -1.55
C SER A 636 -19.61 -25.23 -2.09
N ASN A 637 -20.42 -24.62 -1.22
CA ASN A 637 -21.36 -23.55 -1.59
C ASN A 637 -20.68 -22.19 -1.81
N ILE A 638 -19.49 -21.99 -1.23
CA ILE A 638 -18.69 -20.77 -1.38
C ILE A 638 -17.93 -20.79 -2.72
N TYR A 639 -17.61 -22.00 -3.21
CA TYR A 639 -16.84 -22.25 -4.42
C TYR A 639 -17.64 -22.20 -5.74
N LEU A 640 -18.98 -22.26 -5.71
CA LEU A 640 -19.78 -22.37 -6.93
C LEU A 640 -19.94 -21.04 -7.68
N THR A 641 -20.01 -21.14 -9.00
CA THR A 641 -20.00 -20.09 -10.05
C THR A 641 -20.86 -18.85 -9.75
N SER A 642 -20.46 -17.70 -10.32
CA SER A 642 -21.09 -16.37 -10.21
C SER A 642 -22.63 -16.33 -10.31
N ASN A 643 -23.23 -17.29 -11.00
CA ASN A 643 -24.67 -17.36 -11.26
C ASN A 643 -25.46 -18.06 -10.14
N LYS A 644 -24.80 -18.50 -9.06
CA LYS A 644 -25.38 -19.29 -7.96
C LYS A 644 -24.98 -18.80 -6.56
N PHE A 645 -24.82 -17.48 -6.40
CA PHE A 645 -24.58 -16.85 -5.09
C PHE A 645 -23.22 -17.14 -4.43
N GLY A 646 -22.24 -17.69 -5.17
CA GLY A 646 -20.89 -18.00 -4.66
C GLY A 646 -19.82 -16.95 -4.99
N LEU A 647 -18.66 -17.05 -4.34
CA LEU A 647 -17.58 -16.03 -4.40
C LEU A 647 -16.70 -16.12 -5.66
N ASN A 648 -17.02 -17.00 -6.60
CA ASN A 648 -16.20 -17.31 -7.78
C ASN A 648 -14.77 -17.76 -7.41
N ILE A 649 -14.62 -18.43 -6.26
CA ILE A 649 -13.36 -18.97 -5.78
C ILE A 649 -13.27 -20.42 -6.23
N ILE A 650 -12.38 -20.73 -7.18
CA ILE A 650 -12.25 -22.07 -7.76
C ILE A 650 -11.18 -22.86 -7.00
N PRO A 651 -11.50 -24.01 -6.38
CA PRO A 651 -10.50 -24.87 -5.76
C PRO A 651 -9.43 -25.31 -6.77
N PRO A 652 -8.16 -25.39 -6.37
CA PRO A 652 -7.06 -25.81 -7.23
C PRO A 652 -7.35 -27.09 -8.04
N SER A 653 -7.95 -28.12 -7.43
CA SER A 653 -8.32 -29.36 -8.14
C SER A 653 -9.39 -29.19 -9.23
N THR A 654 -10.33 -28.27 -9.03
CA THR A 654 -11.41 -27.99 -9.99
C THR A 654 -10.86 -27.17 -11.16
N LYS A 655 -9.98 -26.21 -10.88
CA LYS A 655 -9.28 -25.45 -11.93
C LYS A 655 -8.40 -26.37 -12.78
N PHE A 656 -7.71 -27.31 -12.14
CA PHE A 656 -6.92 -28.35 -12.81
C PHE A 656 -7.76 -29.16 -13.81
N LEU A 657 -8.95 -29.61 -13.40
CA LEU A 657 -9.87 -30.37 -14.28
C LEU A 657 -10.40 -29.52 -15.43
N GLN A 658 -10.75 -28.25 -15.18
CA GLN A 658 -11.20 -27.31 -16.22
C GLN A 658 -10.12 -27.06 -17.28
N CYS A 659 -8.87 -26.88 -16.88
CA CYS A 659 -7.75 -26.74 -17.80
C CYS A 659 -7.59 -27.99 -18.68
N GLN A 660 -7.71 -29.20 -18.10
CA GLN A 660 -7.66 -30.45 -18.88
C GLN A 660 -8.78 -30.54 -19.93
N VAL A 661 -10.02 -30.21 -19.57
CA VAL A 661 -11.17 -30.23 -20.50
C VAL A 661 -11.03 -29.17 -21.59
N THR A 662 -10.54 -27.99 -21.25
CA THR A 662 -10.33 -26.88 -22.19
C THR A 662 -9.28 -27.26 -23.24
N ILE A 663 -8.16 -27.84 -22.82
CA ILE A 663 -7.12 -28.34 -23.71
C ILE A 663 -7.69 -29.46 -24.60
N ARG A 664 -8.48 -30.37 -24.04
CA ARG A 664 -9.10 -31.48 -24.80
C ARG A 664 -10.08 -31.01 -25.88
N ASN A 665 -10.78 -29.89 -25.64
CA ASN A 665 -11.69 -29.27 -26.63
C ASN A 665 -10.95 -28.42 -27.67
N ALA A 666 -9.84 -27.76 -27.30
CA ALA A 666 -8.98 -27.06 -28.24
C ALA A 666 -8.33 -28.03 -29.25
N LEU A 667 -7.94 -29.23 -28.79
CA LEU A 667 -7.41 -30.29 -29.66
C LEU A 667 -8.46 -30.88 -30.62
N LYS A 668 -9.74 -30.90 -30.23
CA LYS A 668 -10.87 -31.33 -31.09
C LYS A 668 -11.09 -30.42 -32.31
N SER A 669 -10.77 -29.13 -32.15
CA SER A 669 -11.03 -28.06 -33.14
C SER A 669 -9.77 -27.55 -33.83
N SER A 670 -8.65 -28.27 -33.69
CA SER A 670 -7.38 -27.93 -34.34
C SER A 670 -7.52 -27.97 -35.87
N SER A 671 -6.90 -27.04 -36.59
CA SER A 671 -6.84 -27.03 -38.05
C SER A 671 -5.89 -28.10 -38.63
N ASN A 672 -5.17 -28.84 -37.78
CA ASN A 672 -4.23 -29.88 -38.19
C ASN A 672 -4.90 -31.26 -38.14
N GLU A 673 -5.05 -31.92 -39.28
CA GLU A 673 -5.73 -33.21 -39.41
C GLU A 673 -5.10 -34.31 -38.56
N SER A 674 -3.78 -34.33 -38.40
CA SER A 674 -3.08 -35.32 -37.57
C SER A 674 -3.43 -35.17 -36.08
N ILE A 675 -3.61 -33.93 -35.61
CA ILE A 675 -4.01 -33.62 -34.23
C ILE A 675 -5.48 -34.00 -34.00
N ILE A 676 -6.35 -33.74 -34.97
CA ILE A 676 -7.74 -34.21 -34.95
C ILE A 676 -7.79 -35.75 -34.94
N HIS A 677 -6.95 -36.41 -35.73
CA HIS A 677 -6.89 -37.88 -35.83
C HIS A 677 -6.38 -38.52 -34.53
N LEU A 678 -5.40 -37.89 -33.87
CA LEU A 678 -4.87 -38.31 -32.55
C LEU A 678 -5.85 -38.03 -31.42
N TRP A 679 -6.69 -37.00 -31.55
CA TRP A 679 -7.80 -36.75 -30.64
C TRP A 679 -8.93 -37.80 -30.84
N LYS A 680 -9.31 -38.10 -32.09
CA LYS A 680 -10.29 -39.14 -32.45
C LYS A 680 -9.83 -40.56 -32.06
N SER A 681 -8.53 -40.86 -32.10
CA SER A 681 -8.02 -42.16 -31.66
C SER A 681 -8.07 -42.33 -30.13
N THR A 682 -8.12 -41.23 -29.37
CA THR A 682 -8.30 -41.26 -27.90
C THR A 682 -9.77 -41.26 -27.44
N THR A 683 -10.74 -41.28 -28.38
CA THR A 683 -12.18 -41.38 -28.07
C THR A 683 -12.71 -42.82 -28.11
N ASN A 684 -11.98 -43.75 -28.72
CA ASN A 684 -12.29 -45.17 -28.65
C ASN A 684 -11.47 -45.80 -27.52
N HIS A 685 -12.18 -46.34 -26.53
CA HIS A 685 -11.66 -46.92 -25.29
C HIS A 685 -10.79 -48.18 -25.49
N THR A 686 -9.73 -48.13 -26.30
CA THR A 686 -8.65 -49.12 -26.21
C THR A 686 -7.53 -48.52 -25.37
N ASN A 687 -7.59 -48.75 -24.07
CA ASN A 687 -6.37 -48.70 -23.26
C ASN A 687 -5.62 -50.00 -23.48
N ILE A 688 -4.30 -49.94 -23.33
CA ILE A 688 -3.44 -51.09 -23.02
C ILE A 688 -4.20 -52.05 -22.09
N GLN A 689 -4.25 -53.33 -22.48
CA GLN A 689 -5.37 -54.25 -22.19
C GLN A 689 -5.77 -54.36 -20.72
N TYR A 690 -7.08 -54.23 -20.50
CA TYR A 690 -7.77 -54.02 -19.22
C TYR A 690 -8.67 -55.22 -18.82
N ASP A 691 -8.48 -56.40 -19.44
CA ASP A 691 -9.53 -57.44 -19.55
C ASP A 691 -9.35 -58.72 -18.68
N GLN A 692 -8.84 -58.65 -17.44
CA GLN A 692 -8.76 -59.85 -16.60
C GLN A 692 -9.23 -59.78 -15.14
N TYR A 693 -9.91 -58.73 -14.67
CA TYR A 693 -10.46 -58.75 -13.30
C TYR A 693 -11.91 -58.28 -13.21
N SER A 694 -12.81 -59.26 -13.38
CA SER A 694 -14.25 -59.21 -13.19
C SER A 694 -14.66 -59.19 -11.71
N SER A 695 -14.35 -58.11 -10.99
CA SER A 695 -14.96 -57.81 -9.67
C SER A 695 -15.21 -56.32 -9.40
N THR A 696 -15.00 -55.44 -10.38
CA THR A 696 -15.21 -53.99 -10.20
C THR A 696 -16.65 -53.52 -10.47
N LYS A 697 -17.54 -54.35 -11.03
CA LYS A 697 -18.93 -53.94 -11.28
C LYS A 697 -19.74 -53.80 -9.97
N GLU A 698 -19.49 -54.65 -8.98
CA GLU A 698 -20.17 -54.60 -7.67
C GLU A 698 -19.56 -53.53 -6.76
N VAL A 699 -18.24 -53.29 -6.84
CA VAL A 699 -17.57 -52.18 -6.13
C VAL A 699 -17.96 -50.82 -6.71
N ILE A 700 -18.10 -50.70 -8.04
CA ILE A 700 -18.57 -49.47 -8.69
C ILE A 700 -20.07 -49.27 -8.46
N LYS A 701 -20.88 -50.34 -8.37
CA LYS A 701 -22.30 -50.23 -8.00
C LYS A 701 -22.44 -49.84 -6.53
N SER A 702 -21.72 -50.47 -5.60
CA SER A 702 -21.64 -50.07 -4.18
C SER A 702 -21.12 -48.65 -3.99
N PHE A 703 -20.09 -48.22 -4.71
CA PHE A 703 -19.62 -46.84 -4.68
C PHE A 703 -20.61 -45.88 -5.32
N ARG A 704 -21.30 -46.27 -6.41
CA ARG A 704 -22.36 -45.44 -7.02
C ARG A 704 -23.58 -45.33 -6.11
N ASP A 705 -23.99 -46.40 -5.44
CA ASP A 705 -25.14 -46.40 -4.53
C ASP A 705 -24.78 -45.63 -3.24
N ASP A 706 -23.56 -45.77 -2.72
CA ASP A 706 -23.05 -45.01 -1.56
C ASP A 706 -22.76 -43.52 -1.88
N GLN A 707 -22.41 -43.20 -3.13
CA GLN A 707 -22.32 -41.83 -3.62
C GLN A 707 -23.70 -41.25 -4.00
N VAL A 708 -24.65 -42.05 -4.49
CA VAL A 708 -26.01 -41.63 -4.82
C VAL A 708 -26.79 -41.38 -3.54
N ASP A 709 -26.65 -42.16 -2.48
CA ASP A 709 -27.31 -41.89 -1.19
C ASP A 709 -26.69 -40.70 -0.44
N LYS A 710 -25.36 -40.51 -0.54
CA LYS A 710 -24.68 -39.30 -0.01
C LYS A 710 -25.05 -38.05 -0.80
N LEU A 711 -25.12 -38.14 -2.13
CA LEU A 711 -25.48 -37.04 -3.01
C LEU A 711 -27.00 -36.76 -2.98
N THR A 712 -27.86 -37.76 -2.82
CA THR A 712 -29.32 -37.59 -2.71
C THR A 712 -29.68 -36.94 -1.38
N ASN A 713 -29.04 -37.31 -0.27
CA ASN A 713 -29.22 -36.62 1.01
C ASN A 713 -28.65 -35.19 0.99
N GLN A 714 -27.48 -34.95 0.36
CA GLN A 714 -26.94 -33.59 0.19
C GLN A 714 -27.76 -32.72 -0.76
N LEU A 715 -28.23 -33.27 -1.89
CA LEU A 715 -29.03 -32.56 -2.89
C LEU A 715 -30.49 -32.38 -2.45
N THR A 716 -31.03 -33.18 -1.53
CA THR A 716 -32.38 -32.96 -0.98
C THR A 716 -32.39 -31.75 -0.02
N TYR A 717 -31.32 -31.56 0.78
CA TYR A 717 -31.16 -30.37 1.64
C TYR A 717 -30.65 -29.13 0.89
N GLN A 718 -29.74 -29.28 -0.09
CA GLN A 718 -29.28 -28.17 -0.94
C GLN A 718 -30.31 -27.78 -2.00
N GLY A 719 -31.08 -28.76 -2.50
CA GLY A 719 -32.16 -28.58 -3.45
C GLY A 719 -33.35 -27.82 -2.86
N SER A 720 -33.73 -28.02 -1.59
CA SER A 720 -34.83 -27.22 -1.01
C SER A 720 -34.46 -25.73 -0.86
N PHE A 721 -33.19 -25.43 -0.56
CA PHE A 721 -32.67 -24.05 -0.52
C PHE A 721 -32.50 -23.47 -1.93
N PHE A 722 -31.82 -24.15 -2.86
CA PHE A 722 -31.61 -23.65 -4.22
C PHE A 722 -32.88 -23.63 -5.06
N THR A 723 -33.84 -24.52 -4.86
CA THR A 723 -35.14 -24.47 -5.54
C THR A 723 -36.00 -23.34 -4.96
N SER A 724 -35.79 -22.95 -3.70
CA SER A 724 -36.42 -21.74 -3.14
C SER A 724 -35.75 -20.47 -3.69
N VAL A 725 -34.42 -20.41 -3.75
CA VAL A 725 -33.68 -19.20 -4.17
C VAL A 725 -33.64 -19.00 -5.70
N SER A 726 -33.57 -20.06 -6.50
CA SER A 726 -33.61 -19.96 -7.98
C SER A 726 -35.01 -19.63 -8.53
N ARG A 727 -36.06 -19.73 -7.71
CA ARG A 727 -37.43 -19.28 -8.05
C ARG A 727 -37.61 -17.76 -7.97
N PHE A 728 -36.63 -17.02 -7.44
CA PHE A 728 -36.67 -15.57 -7.23
C PHE A 728 -35.97 -14.77 -8.34
N SER A 729 -36.23 -15.11 -9.61
CA SER A 729 -35.49 -14.55 -10.77
C SER A 729 -36.24 -13.43 -11.49
N LEU A 730 -35.84 -12.18 -11.20
CA LEU A 730 -35.98 -11.03 -12.09
C LEU A 730 -34.62 -10.75 -12.74
N THR A 731 -34.54 -10.87 -14.07
CA THR A 731 -33.30 -10.76 -14.85
C THR A 731 -32.54 -9.45 -14.62
N GLN A 732 -33.22 -8.35 -14.30
CA GLN A 732 -32.58 -7.08 -13.97
C GLN A 732 -31.97 -7.04 -12.55
N VAL A 733 -32.61 -7.66 -11.55
CA VAL A 733 -32.17 -7.67 -10.15
C VAL A 733 -30.99 -8.62 -9.93
N ASN A 734 -30.89 -9.69 -10.75
CA ASN A 734 -29.83 -10.70 -10.72
C ASN A 734 -28.41 -10.12 -10.81
N THR A 735 -28.22 -8.97 -11.48
CA THR A 735 -26.92 -8.29 -11.56
C THR A 735 -26.64 -7.36 -10.39
N ILE A 736 -27.69 -6.83 -9.74
CA ILE A 736 -27.59 -5.76 -8.74
C ILE A 736 -27.23 -6.34 -7.37
N TRP A 737 -27.86 -7.47 -7.00
CA TRP A 737 -27.65 -8.08 -5.69
C TRP A 737 -26.20 -8.56 -5.46
N PRO A 738 -25.54 -9.29 -6.39
CA PRO A 738 -24.13 -9.65 -6.23
C PRO A 738 -23.20 -8.43 -6.14
N ALA A 739 -23.52 -7.37 -6.89
CA ALA A 739 -22.77 -6.11 -6.84
C ALA A 739 -22.90 -5.42 -5.47
N CYS A 740 -24.05 -5.52 -4.80
CA CYS A 740 -24.23 -5.01 -3.43
C CYS A 740 -23.36 -5.78 -2.42
N GLN A 741 -23.26 -7.11 -2.54
CA GLN A 741 -22.49 -7.93 -1.61
C GLN A 741 -21.00 -7.57 -1.58
N SER A 742 -20.41 -7.31 -2.75
CA SER A 742 -18.99 -6.92 -2.88
C SER A 742 -18.63 -5.60 -2.18
N LYS A 743 -19.62 -4.78 -1.84
CA LYS A 743 -19.46 -3.47 -1.21
C LYS A 743 -19.85 -3.47 0.28
N LEU A 744 -20.24 -4.61 0.84
CA LEU A 744 -20.59 -4.71 2.25
C LEU A 744 -19.33 -4.59 3.14
N PRO A 745 -19.43 -3.94 4.31
CA PRO A 745 -18.39 -3.98 5.33
C PRO A 745 -18.04 -5.44 5.70
N LYS A 746 -16.75 -5.70 5.99
CA LYS A 746 -16.22 -7.05 6.23
C LYS A 746 -17.05 -7.90 7.21
N ASN A 747 -17.51 -7.31 8.31
CA ASN A 747 -18.33 -7.98 9.32
C ASN A 747 -19.72 -8.38 8.79
N ILE A 748 -20.35 -7.51 7.99
CA ILE A 748 -21.67 -7.77 7.40
C ILE A 748 -21.54 -8.77 6.25
N PHE A 749 -20.48 -8.66 5.46
CA PHE A 749 -20.15 -9.63 4.42
C PHE A 749 -19.92 -11.03 4.99
N ASN A 750 -19.10 -11.16 6.03
CA ASN A 750 -18.86 -12.43 6.72
C ASN A 750 -20.16 -13.00 7.32
N PHE A 751 -21.02 -12.14 7.87
CA PHE A 751 -22.35 -12.53 8.32
C PHE A 751 -23.20 -13.11 7.19
N THR A 752 -23.29 -12.44 6.04
CA THR A 752 -24.09 -12.91 4.89
C THR A 752 -23.62 -14.27 4.41
N ILE A 753 -22.30 -14.51 4.32
CA ILE A 753 -21.75 -15.81 3.92
C ILE A 753 -22.05 -16.90 4.95
N ARG A 754 -21.92 -16.59 6.25
CA ARG A 754 -22.29 -17.53 7.32
C ARG A 754 -23.79 -17.81 7.39
N TYR A 755 -24.62 -16.79 7.11
CA TYR A 755 -26.07 -16.93 7.02
C TYR A 755 -26.45 -17.93 5.92
N ILE A 756 -25.93 -17.75 4.70
CA ILE A 756 -26.22 -18.62 3.54
C ILE A 756 -25.87 -20.08 3.85
N ASN A 757 -24.78 -20.29 4.58
CA ASN A 757 -24.31 -21.63 4.94
C ASN A 757 -24.91 -22.15 6.26
N ASN A 758 -25.87 -21.44 6.86
CA ASN A 758 -26.44 -21.73 8.18
C ASN A 758 -25.36 -22.03 9.24
N SER A 759 -24.26 -21.28 9.21
CA SER A 759 -23.10 -21.43 10.10
C SER A 759 -22.93 -20.23 11.05
N LEU A 760 -24.02 -19.49 11.27
CA LEU A 760 -24.09 -18.47 12.30
C LEU A 760 -24.24 -19.09 13.69
N PRO A 761 -23.65 -18.50 14.75
CA PRO A 761 -23.68 -19.03 16.11
C PRO A 761 -25.04 -18.80 16.79
N THR A 762 -26.11 -19.42 16.29
CA THR A 762 -27.38 -19.53 17.01
C THR A 762 -27.24 -20.58 18.12
N ARG A 763 -28.05 -20.54 19.18
CA ARG A 763 -27.95 -21.56 20.25
C ARG A 763 -28.11 -22.99 19.71
N ARG A 764 -28.96 -23.20 18.69
CA ARG A 764 -29.06 -24.50 17.99
C ARG A 764 -27.76 -24.91 17.31
N ASN A 765 -27.06 -23.98 16.65
CA ASN A 765 -25.78 -24.29 16.01
C ASN A 765 -24.65 -24.45 17.03
N LEU A 766 -24.61 -23.64 18.09
CA LEU A 766 -23.64 -23.76 19.18
C LEU A 766 -23.79 -25.09 19.93
N GLN A 767 -25.03 -25.56 20.18
CA GLN A 767 -25.29 -26.89 20.72
C GLN A 767 -24.80 -27.99 19.78
N ARG A 768 -25.10 -27.88 18.48
CA ARG A 768 -24.58 -28.82 17.46
C ARG A 768 -23.05 -28.82 17.36
N TRP A 769 -22.38 -27.71 17.69
CA TRP A 769 -20.93 -27.62 17.72
C TRP A 769 -20.31 -28.00 19.07
N GLY A 770 -21.12 -28.42 20.05
CA GLY A 770 -20.65 -28.78 21.40
C GLY A 770 -20.18 -27.60 22.26
N LEU A 771 -20.51 -26.37 21.87
CA LEU A 771 -20.08 -25.14 22.56
C LEU A 771 -21.13 -24.60 23.54
N TYR A 772 -22.31 -25.22 23.59
CA TYR A 772 -23.41 -24.80 24.46
C TYR A 772 -24.34 -25.99 24.75
N SER A 773 -24.95 -26.04 25.93
CA SER A 773 -25.74 -27.21 26.36
C SER A 773 -27.19 -27.21 25.87
N SER A 774 -27.80 -26.04 25.65
CA SER A 774 -29.21 -25.89 25.23
C SER A 774 -29.36 -25.20 23.87
N SER A 775 -30.34 -25.60 23.06
CA SER A 775 -30.69 -24.91 21.82
C SER A 775 -31.84 -23.91 21.96
N GLU A 776 -32.42 -23.75 23.15
CA GLU A 776 -33.64 -22.97 23.39
C GLU A 776 -33.39 -21.46 23.33
N CYS A 777 -34.32 -20.72 22.74
CA CYS A 777 -34.33 -19.26 22.73
C CYS A 777 -34.50 -18.71 24.16
N SER A 778 -33.75 -17.65 24.48
CA SER A 778 -33.83 -16.98 25.79
C SER A 778 -35.20 -16.39 26.14
N PHE A 779 -36.08 -16.16 25.17
CA PHE A 779 -37.31 -15.39 25.36
C PHE A 779 -38.60 -16.17 25.12
N CYS A 780 -38.60 -17.16 24.23
CA CYS A 780 -39.81 -17.93 23.89
C CYS A 780 -39.63 -19.45 23.99
N ILE A 781 -38.49 -19.93 24.50
CA ILE A 781 -38.18 -21.35 24.79
C ILE A 781 -38.06 -22.24 23.53
N ASN A 782 -38.60 -21.82 22.38
CA ASN A 782 -38.44 -22.52 21.11
C ASN A 782 -36.96 -22.65 20.68
N PRO A 783 -36.57 -23.70 19.95
CA PRO A 783 -35.20 -23.85 19.46
C PRO A 783 -34.74 -22.65 18.62
N GLU A 784 -33.67 -22.00 19.06
CA GLU A 784 -33.06 -20.84 18.40
C GLU A 784 -32.30 -21.28 17.13
N SER A 785 -33.08 -21.57 16.10
CA SER A 785 -32.62 -21.77 14.73
C SER A 785 -32.37 -20.43 14.01
N LEU A 786 -31.72 -20.46 12.86
CA LEU A 786 -31.50 -19.25 12.06
C LEU A 786 -32.83 -18.58 11.66
N LEU A 787 -33.77 -19.34 11.10
CA LEU A 787 -35.14 -18.91 10.80
C LEU A 787 -35.79 -18.24 12.02
N HIS A 788 -35.67 -18.89 13.18
CA HIS A 788 -36.24 -18.37 14.42
C HIS A 788 -35.69 -16.98 14.77
N VAL A 789 -34.37 -16.81 14.73
CA VAL A 789 -33.71 -15.54 15.08
C VAL A 789 -34.09 -14.41 14.12
N VAL A 790 -34.22 -14.70 12.83
CA VAL A 790 -34.29 -13.65 11.80
C VAL A 790 -35.70 -13.38 11.27
N ALA A 791 -36.67 -14.25 11.54
CA ALA A 791 -38.06 -14.06 11.11
C ALA A 791 -39.14 -14.83 11.90
N GLY A 792 -38.77 -15.68 12.87
CA GLY A 792 -39.70 -16.69 13.40
C GLY A 792 -39.93 -16.66 14.92
N CYS A 793 -39.36 -15.70 15.66
CA CYS A 793 -39.53 -15.60 17.10
C CYS A 793 -40.69 -14.67 17.45
N SER A 794 -41.74 -15.20 18.11
CA SER A 794 -42.90 -14.41 18.54
C SER A 794 -42.52 -13.29 19.52
N SER A 795 -41.52 -13.50 20.36
CA SER A 795 -40.99 -12.49 21.29
C SER A 795 -40.14 -11.41 20.62
N TYR A 796 -39.81 -11.53 19.33
CA TYR A 796 -39.01 -10.55 18.57
C TYR A 796 -39.85 -9.74 17.58
N LEU A 797 -41.18 -9.71 17.72
CA LEU A 797 -42.07 -9.09 16.74
C LEU A 797 -41.66 -7.64 16.42
N ASP A 798 -41.37 -6.83 17.44
CA ASP A 798 -40.90 -5.43 17.29
C ASP A 798 -39.66 -5.30 16.41
N ARG A 799 -38.77 -6.30 16.41
CA ARG A 799 -37.53 -6.31 15.62
C ARG A 799 -37.82 -6.54 14.14
N PHE A 800 -38.79 -7.41 13.85
CA PHE A 800 -39.22 -7.71 12.49
C PHE A 800 -40.05 -6.55 11.93
N THR A 801 -40.93 -5.95 12.74
CA THR A 801 -41.66 -4.72 12.42
C THR A 801 -40.71 -3.58 12.12
N TRP A 802 -39.69 -3.35 12.96
CA TRP A 802 -38.68 -2.32 12.69
C TRP A 802 -37.96 -2.49 11.34
N ARG A 803 -37.58 -3.72 10.98
CA ARG A 803 -36.97 -4.00 9.67
C ARG A 803 -37.93 -3.74 8.53
N HIS A 804 -39.18 -4.17 8.68
CA HIS A 804 -40.25 -3.93 7.72
C HIS A 804 -40.46 -2.43 7.48
N ASP A 805 -40.70 -1.69 8.55
CA ASP A 805 -40.98 -0.25 8.53
C ASP A 805 -39.81 0.55 7.99
N SER A 806 -38.57 0.10 8.23
CA SER A 806 -37.37 0.73 7.66
C SER A 806 -37.35 0.68 6.12
N ILE A 807 -37.82 -0.42 5.52
CA ILE A 807 -37.93 -0.55 4.06
C ILE A 807 -39.13 0.23 3.55
N LEU A 808 -40.27 0.13 4.23
CA LEU A 808 -41.50 0.83 3.86
C LEU A 808 -41.31 2.36 3.87
N ASN A 809 -40.69 2.89 4.92
CA ASN A 809 -40.36 4.30 5.06
C ASN A 809 -39.38 4.76 3.98
N PHE A 810 -38.42 3.92 3.59
CA PHE A 810 -37.51 4.26 2.49
C PHE A 810 -38.27 4.35 1.16
N ILE A 811 -39.16 3.41 0.87
CA ILE A 811 -39.95 3.41 -0.37
C ILE A 811 -40.85 4.65 -0.43
N ALA A 812 -41.63 4.92 0.62
CA ALA A 812 -42.57 6.04 0.65
C ALA A 812 -41.88 7.40 0.43
N ASN A 813 -40.66 7.58 0.98
CA ASN A 813 -39.90 8.82 0.85
C ASN A 813 -39.12 8.99 -0.47
N ASN A 814 -39.04 7.95 -1.31
CA ASN A 814 -38.27 7.98 -2.57
C ASN A 814 -39.15 7.85 -3.81
N LEU A 815 -40.47 8.05 -3.67
CA LEU A 815 -41.39 8.15 -4.80
C LEU A 815 -41.55 9.62 -5.23
N PRO A 816 -41.64 9.91 -6.53
CA PRO A 816 -41.71 11.29 -7.02
C PRO A 816 -43.08 11.91 -6.75
N SER A 817 -43.11 13.06 -6.09
CA SER A 817 -44.34 13.77 -5.73
C SER A 817 -45.08 14.38 -6.93
N GLU A 818 -44.42 14.54 -8.08
CA GLU A 818 -45.00 15.22 -9.25
C GLU A 818 -46.16 14.45 -9.89
N HIS A 819 -46.18 13.11 -9.77
CA HIS A 819 -47.20 12.23 -10.37
C HIS A 819 -48.22 11.67 -9.34
N ILE A 820 -48.01 11.95 -8.07
CA ILE A 820 -48.78 11.39 -6.96
C ILE A 820 -49.80 12.43 -6.47
N GLN A 821 -51.07 12.03 -6.41
CA GLN A 821 -52.15 12.82 -5.82
C GLN A 821 -52.25 12.55 -4.31
N THR A 822 -52.25 11.27 -3.92
CA THR A 822 -52.34 10.85 -2.51
C THR A 822 -51.40 9.68 -2.26
N ILE A 823 -50.65 9.71 -1.15
CA ILE A 823 -49.82 8.60 -0.69
C ILE A 823 -50.14 8.28 0.77
N TYR A 824 -50.30 7.00 1.07
CA TYR A 824 -50.42 6.49 2.42
C TYR A 824 -49.45 5.35 2.61
N ALA A 825 -48.71 5.35 3.70
CA ALA A 825 -47.91 4.21 4.13
C ALA A 825 -48.36 3.82 5.54
N ASP A 826 -48.30 2.53 5.86
CA ASP A 826 -48.66 2.04 7.19
C ASP A 826 -47.58 2.37 8.25
N LEU A 827 -47.41 3.67 8.50
CA LEU A 827 -46.40 4.27 9.36
C LEU A 827 -47.04 5.44 10.09
N SER A 828 -46.57 5.73 11.30
CA SER A 828 -47.09 6.84 12.13
C SER A 828 -47.03 8.23 11.48
N SER A 829 -46.24 8.39 10.41
CA SER A 829 -46.01 9.66 9.71
C SER A 829 -46.97 9.91 8.55
N PHE A 830 -47.90 8.99 8.25
CA PHE A 830 -48.84 9.09 7.12
C PHE A 830 -50.28 8.95 7.62
N SER A 831 -51.20 9.77 7.09
CA SER A 831 -52.62 9.75 7.46
C SER A 831 -53.37 8.68 6.66
N ASN A 832 -54.16 7.84 7.36
CA ASN A 832 -54.91 6.74 6.75
C ASN A 832 -56.10 7.25 5.91
N PRO A 833 -56.17 6.98 4.59
CA PRO A 833 -57.31 7.30 3.77
C PRO A 833 -58.35 6.19 3.90
N SER A 834 -59.07 6.17 5.02
CA SER A 834 -60.14 5.19 5.33
C SER A 834 -61.22 5.10 4.25
N THR A 835 -61.34 6.12 3.40
CA THR A 835 -62.28 6.19 2.27
C THR A 835 -61.91 5.32 1.05
N ILE A 836 -60.67 4.82 0.94
CA ILE A 836 -60.19 4.10 -0.26
C ILE A 836 -60.23 2.57 -0.10
N THR A 837 -59.90 2.04 1.07
CA THR A 837 -59.79 0.58 1.29
C THR A 837 -60.83 0.00 2.24
N GLY A 838 -61.56 0.83 3.00
CA GLY A 838 -62.43 0.38 4.08
C GLY A 838 -61.65 -0.03 5.34
N ASP A 839 -62.35 -0.13 6.49
CA ASP A 839 -61.72 -0.37 7.80
C ASP A 839 -61.10 -1.78 7.95
N ASP A 840 -61.54 -2.74 7.13
CA ASP A 840 -61.09 -4.15 7.19
C ASP A 840 -59.78 -4.41 6.44
N TYR A 841 -59.29 -3.46 5.63
CA TYR A 841 -58.12 -3.63 4.77
C TYR A 841 -57.05 -2.56 5.03
N ARG A 842 -55.96 -2.99 5.71
CA ARG A 842 -54.77 -2.16 6.00
C ARG A 842 -53.59 -2.59 5.15
N SER A 843 -53.42 -1.92 4.01
CA SER A 843 -52.29 -2.14 3.10
C SER A 843 -51.04 -1.37 3.52
N ASP A 844 -49.86 -1.92 3.29
CA ASP A 844 -48.58 -1.30 3.68
C ASP A 844 -48.33 0.04 2.96
N LEU A 845 -48.70 0.17 1.68
CA LEU A 845 -48.57 1.41 0.92
C LEU A 845 -49.70 1.56 -0.12
N LEU A 846 -50.34 2.72 -0.16
CA LEU A 846 -51.31 3.13 -1.18
C LEU A 846 -50.81 4.36 -1.91
N ILE A 847 -50.95 4.37 -3.23
CA ILE A 847 -50.62 5.53 -4.05
C ILE A 847 -51.76 5.77 -5.04
N LEU A 848 -52.41 6.92 -4.95
CA LEU A 848 -53.32 7.42 -5.97
C LEU A 848 -52.55 8.40 -6.84
N THR A 849 -52.49 8.13 -8.14
CA THR A 849 -51.85 9.00 -9.13
C THR A 849 -52.83 10.07 -9.63
N LYS A 850 -52.28 11.16 -10.19
CA LYS A 850 -53.10 12.24 -10.79
C LYS A 850 -53.96 11.78 -11.97
N ASP A 851 -53.58 10.68 -12.62
CA ASP A 851 -54.32 10.05 -13.72
C ASP A 851 -55.39 9.04 -13.22
N ASN A 852 -55.76 9.12 -11.94
CA ASN A 852 -56.76 8.26 -11.29
C ASN A 852 -56.42 6.76 -11.35
N CYS A 853 -55.12 6.40 -11.34
CA CYS A 853 -54.65 5.03 -11.14
C CYS A 853 -54.27 4.79 -9.67
N LEU A 854 -54.80 3.72 -9.08
CA LEU A 854 -54.55 3.29 -7.70
C LEU A 854 -53.51 2.18 -7.65
N TYR A 855 -52.44 2.36 -6.88
CA TYR A 855 -51.43 1.34 -6.57
C TYR A 855 -51.58 0.91 -5.12
N ILE A 856 -51.63 -0.41 -4.91
CA ILE A 856 -51.74 -1.04 -3.59
C ILE A 856 -50.54 -1.95 -3.42
N LEU A 857 -49.60 -1.55 -2.57
CA LEU A 857 -48.36 -2.28 -2.33
C LEU A 857 -48.36 -2.95 -0.96
N GLU A 858 -47.97 -4.22 -0.97
CA GLU A 858 -47.84 -5.07 0.21
C GLU A 858 -46.40 -5.57 0.32
N LEU A 859 -45.71 -5.19 1.40
CA LEU A 859 -44.32 -5.50 1.66
C LEU A 859 -44.21 -6.76 2.54
N THR A 860 -43.36 -7.70 2.15
CA THR A 860 -43.04 -8.87 2.97
C THR A 860 -41.53 -8.98 3.12
N VAL A 861 -41.04 -8.96 4.36
CA VAL A 861 -39.62 -9.18 4.68
C VAL A 861 -39.48 -10.44 5.51
N GLY A 862 -39.18 -11.56 4.84
CA GLY A 862 -39.26 -12.91 5.43
C GLY A 862 -38.00 -13.74 5.23
N TYR A 863 -37.95 -14.88 5.94
CA TYR A 863 -36.94 -15.90 5.66
C TYR A 863 -37.18 -16.50 4.27
N GLU A 864 -36.08 -16.81 3.57
CA GLU A 864 -36.07 -17.16 2.15
C GLU A 864 -37.08 -18.26 1.77
N THR A 865 -37.27 -19.27 2.63
CA THR A 865 -38.15 -20.41 2.32
C THR A 865 -39.65 -20.11 2.48
N ASN A 866 -40.02 -19.01 3.13
CA ASN A 866 -41.42 -18.70 3.50
C ASN A 866 -42.06 -17.57 2.69
N LEU A 867 -41.30 -16.92 1.80
CA LEU A 867 -41.77 -15.75 1.04
C LEU A 867 -43.01 -16.06 0.17
N ARG A 868 -43.01 -17.19 -0.56
CA ARG A 868 -44.10 -17.55 -1.47
C ARG A 868 -45.44 -17.82 -0.78
N ASN A 869 -45.40 -18.47 0.38
CA ASN A 869 -46.62 -18.72 1.16
C ASN A 869 -47.23 -17.40 1.65
N ASN A 870 -46.39 -16.41 1.99
CA ASN A 870 -46.84 -15.07 2.36
C ASN A 870 -47.42 -14.32 1.17
N VAL A 871 -46.82 -14.42 -0.02
CA VAL A 871 -47.33 -13.82 -1.26
C VAL A 871 -48.76 -14.28 -1.57
N ASN A 872 -48.97 -15.60 -1.60
CA ASN A 872 -50.27 -16.20 -1.91
C ASN A 872 -51.33 -15.80 -0.87
N ARG A 873 -50.97 -15.80 0.43
CA ARG A 873 -51.88 -15.41 1.51
C ARG A 873 -52.32 -13.94 1.38
N LYS A 874 -51.39 -13.04 1.08
CA LYS A 874 -51.67 -11.59 0.94
C LYS A 874 -52.52 -11.31 -0.31
N TYR A 875 -52.22 -11.96 -1.45
CA TYR A 875 -53.05 -11.79 -2.66
C TYR A 875 -54.50 -12.21 -2.44
N SER A 876 -54.74 -13.38 -1.82
CA SER A 876 -56.09 -13.84 -1.50
C SER A 876 -56.84 -12.90 -0.55
N LYS A 877 -56.13 -12.25 0.39
CA LYS A 877 -56.72 -11.26 1.31
C LYS A 877 -57.31 -10.06 0.56
N TYR A 878 -56.60 -9.50 -0.43
CA TYR A 878 -56.99 -8.26 -1.10
C TYR A 878 -57.79 -8.45 -2.39
N LYS A 879 -58.00 -9.70 -2.84
CA LYS A 879 -58.60 -10.02 -4.15
C LYS A 879 -59.95 -9.34 -4.37
N ASP A 880 -60.84 -9.41 -3.39
CA ASP A 880 -62.21 -8.90 -3.50
C ASP A 880 -62.23 -7.37 -3.50
N MET A 881 -61.45 -6.75 -2.62
CA MET A 881 -61.24 -5.30 -2.57
C MET A 881 -60.67 -4.76 -3.90
N ILE A 882 -59.69 -5.45 -4.51
CA ILE A 882 -59.14 -5.05 -5.81
C ILE A 882 -60.21 -5.08 -6.90
N MET A 883 -61.10 -6.07 -6.90
CA MET A 883 -62.19 -6.15 -7.89
C MET A 883 -63.22 -5.02 -7.71
N GLU A 884 -63.50 -4.64 -6.47
CA GLU A 884 -64.40 -3.54 -6.16
C GLU A 884 -63.82 -2.19 -6.61
N GLN A 885 -62.57 -1.90 -6.26
CA GLN A 885 -61.94 -0.61 -6.59
C GLN A 885 -61.70 -0.42 -8.09
N LYS A 886 -61.63 -1.50 -8.88
CA LYS A 886 -61.57 -1.41 -10.36
C LYS A 886 -62.78 -0.72 -10.99
N LYS A 887 -63.90 -0.59 -10.26
CA LYS A 887 -65.08 0.18 -10.70
C LYS A 887 -64.91 1.69 -10.52
N ASN A 888 -64.02 2.11 -9.61
CA ASN A 888 -63.88 3.50 -9.14
C ASN A 888 -62.65 4.23 -9.71
N TYR A 889 -61.66 3.48 -10.22
CA TYR A 889 -60.37 4.01 -10.70
C TYR A 889 -60.07 3.55 -12.13
N HIS A 890 -59.29 4.35 -12.88
CA HIS A 890 -58.91 4.01 -14.26
C HIS A 890 -58.06 2.74 -14.34
N ALA A 891 -57.19 2.52 -13.35
CA ALA A 891 -56.47 1.27 -13.16
C ALA A 891 -56.24 1.02 -11.68
N VAL A 892 -56.29 -0.26 -11.27
CA VAL A 892 -55.93 -0.69 -9.91
C VAL A 892 -54.82 -1.74 -10.01
N ASN A 893 -53.64 -1.38 -9.52
CA ASN A 893 -52.42 -2.18 -9.58
C ASN A 893 -52.05 -2.68 -8.18
N PHE A 894 -52.21 -3.98 -7.96
CA PHE A 894 -51.75 -4.62 -6.72
C PHE A 894 -50.32 -5.12 -6.88
N ILE A 895 -49.43 -4.69 -5.99
CA ILE A 895 -48.00 -4.96 -6.03
C ILE A 895 -47.62 -5.74 -4.78
N ASN A 896 -47.14 -6.97 -4.98
CA ASN A 896 -46.59 -7.76 -3.91
C ASN A 896 -45.06 -7.62 -3.89
N LEU A 897 -44.55 -6.81 -2.98
CA LEU A 897 -43.12 -6.61 -2.82
C LEU A 897 -42.58 -7.57 -1.76
N SER A 898 -42.03 -8.70 -2.20
CA SER A 898 -41.50 -9.73 -1.29
C SER A 898 -39.97 -9.79 -1.36
N ILE A 899 -39.33 -9.57 -0.21
CA ILE A 899 -37.87 -9.48 -0.07
C ILE A 899 -37.40 -10.41 1.04
N SER A 900 -36.32 -11.14 0.79
CA SER A 900 -35.73 -12.04 1.78
C SER A 900 -34.94 -11.27 2.85
N ALA A 901 -34.64 -11.93 3.96
CA ALA A 901 -33.76 -11.38 5.00
C ALA A 901 -32.35 -11.05 4.47
N LEU A 902 -31.90 -11.71 3.39
CA LEU A 902 -30.69 -11.36 2.64
C LEU A 902 -30.89 -10.36 1.50
N GLY A 903 -32.06 -9.74 1.37
CA GLY A 903 -32.35 -8.75 0.34
C GLY A 903 -32.57 -9.33 -1.06
N VAL A 904 -32.94 -10.61 -1.18
CA VAL A 904 -33.30 -11.22 -2.48
C VAL A 904 -34.77 -10.94 -2.77
N PHE A 905 -35.08 -10.42 -3.96
CA PHE A 905 -36.45 -10.10 -4.38
C PHE A 905 -37.15 -11.32 -4.98
N ASP A 906 -38.40 -11.56 -4.61
CA ASP A 906 -39.24 -12.59 -5.23
C ASP A 906 -39.57 -12.23 -6.69
N LYS A 907 -39.78 -13.25 -7.53
CA LYS A 907 -40.09 -13.05 -8.97
C LYS A 907 -41.39 -12.27 -9.20
N GLU A 908 -42.36 -12.40 -8.30
CA GLU A 908 -43.64 -11.68 -8.34
C GLU A 908 -43.50 -10.21 -7.92
N SER A 909 -42.30 -9.76 -7.49
CA SER A 909 -42.01 -8.35 -7.21
C SER A 909 -41.74 -7.52 -8.49
N SER A 910 -42.01 -8.08 -9.67
CA SER A 910 -41.83 -7.43 -10.98
C SER A 910 -42.68 -6.17 -11.10
N GLY A 911 -43.93 -6.24 -10.64
CA GLY A 911 -44.85 -5.10 -10.61
C GLY A 911 -44.35 -3.91 -9.79
N PHE A 912 -43.41 -4.11 -8.86
CA PHE A 912 -42.75 -3.00 -8.16
C PHE A 912 -41.78 -2.25 -9.07
N ILE A 913 -41.03 -2.97 -9.92
CA ILE A 913 -40.12 -2.34 -10.90
C ILE A 913 -40.94 -1.60 -11.95
N ASP A 914 -42.00 -2.24 -12.46
CA ASP A 914 -42.89 -1.64 -13.46
C ASP A 914 -43.57 -0.38 -12.90
N MET A 915 -43.94 -0.38 -11.62
CA MET A 915 -44.43 0.82 -10.92
C MET A 915 -43.39 1.93 -10.86
N LEU A 916 -42.14 1.63 -10.47
CA LEU A 916 -41.09 2.64 -10.41
C LEU A 916 -40.77 3.22 -11.79
N GLU A 917 -40.81 2.40 -12.84
CA GLU A 917 -40.64 2.85 -14.23
C GLU A 917 -41.83 3.70 -14.71
N HIS A 918 -43.06 3.37 -14.32
CA HIS A 918 -44.27 4.16 -14.62
C HIS A 918 -44.24 5.56 -14.00
N PHE A 919 -43.57 5.71 -12.84
CA PHE A 919 -43.34 7.00 -12.21
C PHE A 919 -42.24 7.84 -12.87
N ASN A 920 -41.81 7.52 -14.10
CA ASN A 920 -40.77 8.20 -14.87
C ASN A 920 -39.41 8.28 -14.15
N LEU A 921 -39.13 7.38 -13.20
CA LEU A 921 -37.82 7.30 -12.58
C LEU A 921 -36.80 6.78 -13.59
N ASP A 922 -35.68 7.49 -13.74
CA ASP A 922 -34.62 7.04 -14.62
C ASP A 922 -34.06 5.67 -14.16
N LYS A 923 -33.46 4.93 -15.10
CA LYS A 923 -32.90 3.60 -14.82
C LYS A 923 -31.80 3.62 -13.75
N ALA A 924 -31.14 4.75 -13.51
CA ALA A 924 -30.11 4.87 -12.48
C ALA A 924 -30.75 5.00 -11.09
N HIS A 925 -31.86 5.72 -10.98
CA HIS A 925 -32.64 5.93 -9.77
C HIS A 925 -33.39 4.65 -9.37
N VAL A 926 -34.00 3.95 -10.32
CA VAL A 926 -34.59 2.61 -10.06
C VAL A 926 -33.53 1.66 -9.50
N ARG A 927 -32.32 1.64 -10.09
CA ARG A 927 -31.19 0.86 -9.55
C ARG A 927 -30.74 1.33 -8.17
N TYR A 928 -30.79 2.63 -7.87
CA TYR A 928 -30.46 3.17 -6.55
C TYR A 928 -31.45 2.68 -5.49
N VAL A 929 -32.75 2.78 -5.76
CA VAL A 929 -33.83 2.32 -4.88
C VAL A 929 -33.68 0.83 -4.59
N ILE A 930 -33.51 0.01 -5.63
CA ILE A 930 -33.29 -1.45 -5.48
C ILE A 930 -32.04 -1.72 -4.61
N LYS A 931 -30.89 -1.07 -4.90
CA LYS A 931 -29.65 -1.26 -4.11
C LYS A 931 -29.84 -0.89 -2.65
N LYS A 932 -30.58 0.18 -2.36
CA LYS A 932 -30.82 0.64 -1.00
C LYS A 932 -31.72 -0.30 -0.23
N ILE A 933 -32.80 -0.79 -0.84
CA ILE A 933 -33.67 -1.81 -0.24
C ILE A 933 -32.89 -3.08 0.10
N ILE A 934 -32.03 -3.58 -0.81
CA ILE A 934 -31.15 -4.74 -0.56
C ILE A 934 -30.25 -4.48 0.66
N ASN A 935 -29.61 -3.32 0.72
CA ASN A 935 -28.72 -2.98 1.83
C ASN A 935 -29.47 -2.85 3.16
N ILE A 936 -30.66 -2.24 3.16
CA ILE A 936 -31.50 -2.11 4.35
C ILE A 936 -31.88 -3.51 4.86
N ALA A 937 -32.32 -4.41 3.99
CA ALA A 937 -32.68 -5.78 4.36
C ALA A 937 -31.50 -6.56 4.98
N ILE A 938 -30.30 -6.48 4.38
CA ILE A 938 -29.11 -7.19 4.88
C ILE A 938 -28.63 -6.59 6.21
N ARG A 939 -28.52 -5.26 6.31
CA ARG A 939 -27.99 -4.58 7.50
C ARG A 939 -28.91 -4.73 8.70
N SER A 940 -30.22 -4.55 8.50
CA SER A 940 -31.21 -4.77 9.56
C SER A 940 -31.20 -6.23 10.05
N THR A 941 -31.10 -7.20 9.14
CA THR A 941 -31.01 -8.63 9.52
C THR A 941 -29.71 -8.95 10.27
N TYR A 942 -28.57 -8.38 9.85
CA TYR A 942 -27.32 -8.47 10.62
C TYR A 942 -27.48 -7.91 12.03
N TYR A 943 -28.10 -6.73 12.16
CA TYR A 943 -28.31 -6.09 13.45
C TYR A 943 -29.25 -6.89 14.36
N ILE A 944 -30.37 -7.38 13.83
CA ILE A 944 -31.30 -8.27 14.53
C ILE A 944 -30.54 -9.49 15.06
N PHE A 945 -29.68 -10.10 14.24
CA PHE A 945 -28.86 -11.22 14.65
C PHE A 945 -27.89 -10.83 15.78
N CYS A 946 -27.16 -9.71 15.65
CA CYS A 946 -26.22 -9.25 16.69
C CYS A 946 -26.90 -8.93 18.03
N CYS A 947 -28.12 -8.41 18.00
CA CYS A 947 -28.88 -8.02 19.17
C CYS A 947 -29.81 -9.12 19.69
N ARG A 948 -29.77 -10.33 19.11
CA ARG A 948 -30.68 -11.43 19.46
C ARG A 948 -30.81 -11.65 20.97
N ASN A 949 -29.71 -11.63 21.71
CA ASN A 949 -29.69 -11.86 23.17
C ASN A 949 -29.65 -10.58 24.03
N LYS A 950 -30.06 -9.43 23.50
CA LYS A 950 -30.05 -8.13 24.19
C LYS A 950 -31.46 -7.57 24.32
N ASN A 951 -31.66 -6.65 25.28
CA ASN A 951 -32.86 -5.82 25.34
C ASN A 951 -32.95 -4.96 24.08
N TRP A 952 -34.15 -4.88 23.50
CA TRP A 952 -34.35 -4.23 22.20
C TRP A 952 -34.79 -2.77 22.39
N VAL A 953 -34.13 -1.88 21.66
CA VAL A 953 -34.53 -0.48 21.49
C VAL A 953 -34.46 -0.21 20.00
N ASN A 954 -35.54 0.34 19.41
CA ASN A 954 -35.61 0.64 17.98
C ASN A 954 -34.49 1.59 17.56
N PRO A 955 -33.45 1.11 16.86
CA PRO A 955 -32.33 1.96 16.49
C PRO A 955 -32.60 2.70 15.19
N ASP A 956 -32.01 3.88 15.03
CA ASP A 956 -32.00 4.59 13.75
C ASP A 956 -31.06 3.87 12.77
N LEU A 957 -31.63 3.18 11.79
CA LEU A 957 -30.89 2.40 10.79
C LEU A 957 -29.94 3.27 9.94
N MET A 958 -30.24 4.56 9.76
CA MET A 958 -29.37 5.48 8.99
C MET A 958 -28.12 5.92 9.78
N LYS A 959 -28.11 5.72 11.10
CA LYS A 959 -26.95 5.97 11.98
C LYS A 959 -26.06 4.72 12.18
N LEU A 960 -26.46 3.55 11.66
CA LEU A 960 -25.80 2.22 11.79
C LEU A 960 -25.20 1.71 10.46
#